data_AF-A0A1I5QFQ6-F1
#
_entry.id   AF-A0A1I5QFQ6-F1
#
_cell.length_a   1.000
_cell.length_b   1.000
_cell.length_c   1.000
_cell.angle_alpha   90.00
_cell.angle_beta   90.00
_cell.angle_gamma   90.00
#
_symmetry.space_group_name_H-M   'P 1'
#
loop_
_entity.id
_entity.type
_entity.pdbx_description
1 polymer ?
#
loop_
_entity_poly.entity_id
_entity_poly.type
_entity_poly.pdbx_seq_one_letter_code
_entity_poly.pdbx_strand_id
1 'polypeptide(L)'
;MLQYGRRLASLAATAAVATALAVVGMPGAGPSASADIGAELPFLCTTPTGTQRVDVAVKASAPAAGRVGEPVQPGTVAISANVPSTLLRGPAEPAGGGTADPVAPGVQAMAGVTGTARLDVDIVQGTRVLDAGWPVFALAAEGPSTGEAVRLTGHGVTSPITPSAPGQLAWRARGLTLVLDDSEGTAGKPVSLNCTPPRSPRLGSVSVRGRTPAAAGVPATGQGIAPQAEPPSTLECFEIPPPPVNPGDDPEYSLNLDEKLYEIFNKPERPSTGIARVPPEGYDPGLPYCARGAGFANIKKLGSATPIAAESVFRRGVVTYRANPPTTGTNYLEQQGYVLNTTVPSRATILSLGFMPTTAAAETVQLRAPGDPINRKVGNLRIVAPLQAPNVRPPGVESSNAWMRQYVAVRVKDVSVNGTALNVGQNCGSGRTLLSLSSFMGDEETGFIRPDDGQTFTGEMDIPAFSHCGVGEDLSPLFTASISGSGNYAKIESGPWCRPSETRDCDADPEEPQTWTISPGGDVTATVAPFVIAGTGASQIRCEAAALRFHLDKQHWRQRFMLAEVTPTFTGCVLSASGREFPLALSVASNWWFNGRPIVNDTVTLELNGILINASGKIPATATGEVPSTSCAIRIGNIPALASTEETYAGLVGGYANGTFTASASMRVTNKTTCPSWTGFSRAGFGRITNAAFAWDPPQNFTLK
;
A
#
# COMPACT_ATOMS: atom_id res chain seq x y z
N MET A 1 42.96 -35.84 0.47
CA MET A 1 43.07 -36.85 1.54
C MET A 1 41.94 -36.55 2.51
N LEU A 2 41.03 -37.42 2.93
CA LEU A 2 40.61 -38.80 2.69
C LEU A 2 39.20 -38.77 3.34
N GLN A 3 38.12 -38.84 2.58
CA GLN A 3 37.30 -40.03 2.31
C GLN A 3 36.65 -40.76 3.51
N TYR A 4 35.44 -41.25 3.20
CA TYR A 4 34.59 -42.29 3.81
C TYR A 4 33.52 -41.84 4.82
N GLY A 5 32.25 -42.23 4.71
CA GLY A 5 31.65 -43.18 3.76
C GLY A 5 30.12 -43.30 3.89
N ARG A 6 29.48 -43.52 2.73
CA ARG A 6 28.11 -43.99 2.49
C ARG A 6 27.86 -45.40 3.06
N ARG A 7 26.59 -45.78 3.23
CA ARG A 7 25.86 -46.88 2.53
C ARG A 7 24.40 -46.95 3.04
N LEU A 8 23.38 -46.83 2.16
CA LEU A 8 22.65 -47.89 1.40
C LEU A 8 21.88 -48.85 2.34
N ALA A 9 20.70 -49.41 2.05
CA ALA A 9 19.68 -49.33 1.00
C ALA A 9 18.62 -50.42 1.35
N SER A 10 17.38 -50.29 0.90
CA SER A 10 16.51 -51.37 0.36
C SER A 10 15.08 -50.83 0.19
N LEU A 11 14.47 -50.77 -1.00
CA LEU A 11 14.06 -51.81 -1.98
C LEU A 11 12.67 -52.41 -1.66
N ALA A 12 11.69 -52.09 -2.51
CA ALA A 12 10.79 -53.02 -3.24
C ALA A 12 9.65 -52.21 -3.91
N ALA A 13 9.06 -52.47 -5.07
CA ALA A 13 9.37 -53.13 -6.35
C ALA A 13 8.01 -53.52 -7.00
N THR A 14 7.79 -53.12 -8.28
CA THR A 14 7.01 -53.82 -9.36
C THR A 14 5.49 -54.04 -9.18
N ALA A 15 4.59 -54.05 -10.19
CA ALA A 15 4.61 -54.36 -11.64
C ALA A 15 3.38 -53.67 -12.33
N ALA A 16 3.48 -53.02 -13.50
CA ALA A 16 3.43 -53.52 -14.89
C ALA A 16 2.08 -54.15 -15.35
N VAL A 17 1.42 -53.55 -16.36
CA VAL A 17 0.89 -54.25 -17.55
C VAL A 17 0.87 -53.28 -18.75
N ALA A 18 1.56 -53.69 -19.81
CA ALA A 18 1.49 -53.12 -21.14
C ALA A 18 0.39 -53.82 -21.95
N THR A 19 -0.35 -53.07 -22.77
CA THR A 19 -1.06 -53.63 -23.92
C THR A 19 -0.87 -52.69 -25.10
N ALA A 20 -0.05 -53.15 -26.04
CA ALA A 20 0.11 -52.55 -27.35
C ALA A 20 -0.96 -53.10 -28.30
N LEU A 21 -1.65 -52.21 -29.01
CA LEU A 21 -2.36 -52.50 -30.25
C LEU A 21 -1.85 -51.50 -31.29
N ALA A 22 -1.09 -52.01 -32.25
CA ALA A 22 -0.80 -51.31 -33.49
C ALA A 22 -2.03 -51.42 -34.42
N VAL A 23 -2.25 -50.41 -35.28
CA VAL A 23 -2.54 -50.52 -36.73
C VAL A 23 -2.99 -49.17 -37.33
N VAL A 24 -2.29 -48.80 -38.41
CA VAL A 24 -2.65 -47.96 -39.57
C VAL A 24 -2.59 -46.43 -39.43
N GLY A 25 -1.74 -45.86 -40.29
CA GLY A 25 -1.53 -44.44 -40.47
C GLY A 25 -2.72 -43.73 -41.13
N MET A 26 -3.00 -42.56 -40.59
CA MET A 26 -3.62 -41.42 -41.26
C MET A 26 -2.74 -40.20 -40.94
N PRO A 27 -2.51 -39.24 -41.84
CA PRO A 27 -1.98 -37.94 -41.48
C PRO A 27 -3.09 -37.17 -40.76
N GLY A 28 -3.36 -37.54 -39.51
CA GLY A 28 -4.20 -36.76 -38.62
C GLY A 28 -3.41 -35.55 -38.15
N ALA A 29 -3.83 -34.36 -38.56
CA ALA A 29 -3.42 -33.14 -37.90
C ALA A 29 -3.68 -33.31 -36.39
N GLY A 30 -2.61 -33.37 -35.59
CA GLY A 30 -2.75 -33.31 -34.15
C GLY A 30 -3.55 -32.06 -33.78
N PRO A 31 -4.32 -32.06 -32.67
CA PRO A 31 -5.02 -30.87 -32.23
C PRO A 31 -4.01 -29.73 -32.16
N SER A 32 -4.26 -28.68 -32.94
CA SER A 32 -3.52 -27.43 -32.86
C SER A 32 -3.50 -27.05 -31.38
N ALA A 33 -2.31 -26.86 -30.79
CA ALA A 33 -2.20 -26.36 -29.42
C ALA A 33 -3.16 -25.16 -29.26
N SER A 34 -4.08 -25.20 -28.31
CA SER A 34 -4.89 -24.02 -28.02
C SER A 34 -4.06 -23.03 -27.22
N ALA A 35 -4.17 -21.74 -27.51
CA ALA A 35 -3.77 -20.71 -26.57
C ALA A 35 -4.91 -20.55 -25.57
N ASP A 36 -4.65 -20.74 -24.28
CA ASP A 36 -5.68 -20.56 -23.27
C ASP A 36 -5.85 -19.05 -22.98
N ILE A 37 -7.09 -18.58 -23.07
CA ILE A 37 -7.52 -17.28 -22.56
C ILE A 37 -8.14 -17.55 -21.20
N GLY A 38 -7.44 -17.23 -20.12
CA GLY A 38 -7.99 -17.35 -18.79
C GLY A 38 -7.19 -16.65 -17.72
N ALA A 39 -7.89 -16.04 -16.79
CA ALA A 39 -7.32 -15.34 -15.64
C ALA A 39 -8.33 -15.31 -14.49
N GLU A 40 -7.81 -15.33 -13.27
CA GLU A 40 -8.56 -14.98 -12.07
C GLU A 40 -8.29 -13.53 -11.75
N LEU A 41 -9.35 -12.72 -11.77
CA LEU A 41 -9.27 -11.28 -11.72
C LEU A 41 -10.02 -10.74 -10.51
N PRO A 42 -9.34 -10.03 -9.60
CA PRO A 42 -10.05 -9.25 -8.61
C PRO A 42 -10.72 -8.06 -9.28
N PHE A 43 -11.99 -7.81 -8.98
CA PHE A 43 -12.71 -6.58 -9.33
C PHE A 43 -13.12 -5.85 -8.06
N LEU A 44 -13.02 -4.53 -8.07
CA LEU A 44 -13.52 -3.67 -7.01
C LEU A 44 -14.86 -3.08 -7.43
N CYS A 45 -15.94 -3.59 -6.85
CA CYS A 45 -17.31 -3.20 -7.11
C CYS A 45 -17.76 -2.08 -6.18
N THR A 46 -18.25 -0.97 -6.74
CA THR A 46 -18.80 0.14 -5.97
C THR A 46 -20.26 -0.15 -5.59
N THR A 47 -20.57 0.02 -4.31
CA THR A 47 -21.92 -0.04 -3.74
C THR A 47 -22.28 1.29 -3.07
N PRO A 48 -23.57 1.54 -2.74
CA PRO A 48 -23.95 2.70 -1.92
C PRO A 48 -23.24 2.75 -0.55
N THR A 49 -22.81 1.60 -0.03
CA THR A 49 -22.16 1.45 1.28
C THR A 49 -20.63 1.37 1.22
N GLY A 50 -20.02 1.45 0.03
CA GLY A 50 -18.56 1.38 -0.16
C GLY A 50 -18.13 0.38 -1.25
N THR A 51 -16.84 0.09 -1.31
CA THR A 51 -16.26 -0.79 -2.34
C THR A 51 -16.04 -2.21 -1.80
N GLN A 52 -16.46 -3.22 -2.55
CA GLN A 52 -16.30 -4.63 -2.21
C GLN A 52 -15.53 -5.36 -3.30
N ARG A 53 -14.72 -6.36 -2.91
CA ARG A 53 -13.98 -7.19 -3.84
C ARG A 53 -14.88 -8.32 -4.36
N VAL A 54 -14.87 -8.54 -5.68
CA VAL A 54 -15.50 -9.67 -6.36
C VAL A 54 -14.43 -10.34 -7.21
N ASP A 55 -14.13 -11.61 -6.94
CA ASP A 55 -13.16 -12.36 -7.72
C ASP A 55 -13.86 -13.01 -8.91
N VAL A 56 -13.33 -12.77 -10.13
CA VAL A 56 -13.90 -13.26 -11.38
C VAL A 56 -12.89 -14.12 -12.11
N ALA A 57 -13.21 -15.38 -12.31
CA ALA A 57 -12.46 -16.28 -13.17
C ALA A 57 -13.04 -16.29 -14.58
N VAL A 58 -12.20 -16.04 -15.58
CA VAL A 58 -12.53 -16.15 -17.00
C VAL A 58 -11.78 -17.34 -17.57
N LYS A 59 -12.45 -18.17 -18.38
CA LYS A 59 -11.83 -19.29 -19.10
C LYS A 59 -12.39 -19.41 -20.51
N ALA A 60 -11.51 -19.53 -21.50
CA ALA A 60 -11.83 -19.77 -22.90
C ALA A 60 -10.61 -20.37 -23.61
N SER A 61 -10.86 -21.19 -24.64
CA SER A 61 -9.80 -21.66 -25.54
C SER A 61 -9.69 -20.72 -26.74
N ALA A 62 -8.50 -20.49 -27.27
CA ALA A 62 -8.29 -19.74 -28.50
C ALA A 62 -7.34 -20.51 -29.44
N PRO A 63 -7.33 -20.21 -30.74
CA PRO A 63 -6.36 -20.79 -31.67
C PRO A 63 -4.91 -20.46 -31.25
N ALA A 64 -3.96 -21.40 -31.34
CA ALA A 64 -2.53 -21.12 -31.06
C ALA A 64 -1.96 -19.93 -31.82
N ALA A 65 -2.45 -19.70 -33.04
CA ALA A 65 -1.98 -18.66 -33.92
C ALA A 65 -3.10 -18.20 -34.86
N GLY A 66 -3.02 -16.95 -35.29
CA GLY A 66 -3.88 -16.35 -36.31
C GLY A 66 -3.08 -15.93 -37.55
N ARG A 67 -3.78 -15.48 -38.58
CA ARG A 67 -3.20 -14.89 -39.79
C ARG A 67 -3.86 -13.56 -40.09
N VAL A 68 -3.11 -12.64 -40.69
CA VAL A 68 -3.67 -11.36 -41.14
C VAL A 68 -4.79 -11.61 -42.15
N GLY A 69 -5.95 -11.01 -41.90
CA GLY A 69 -7.14 -11.14 -42.74
C GLY A 69 -8.00 -12.39 -42.49
N GLU A 70 -7.60 -13.29 -41.59
CA GLU A 70 -8.42 -14.45 -41.18
C GLU A 70 -9.05 -14.20 -39.81
N PRO A 71 -10.33 -14.58 -39.58
CA PRO A 71 -10.98 -14.36 -38.29
C PRO A 71 -10.34 -15.23 -37.19
N VAL A 72 -10.03 -14.60 -36.06
CA VAL A 72 -9.60 -15.22 -34.81
C VAL A 72 -10.73 -15.07 -33.80
N GLN A 73 -11.28 -16.19 -33.35
CA GLN A 73 -12.39 -16.21 -32.39
C GLN A 73 -11.99 -17.06 -31.18
N PRO A 74 -12.02 -16.49 -29.96
CA PRO A 74 -12.05 -17.30 -28.75
C PRO A 74 -13.25 -18.26 -28.80
N GLY A 75 -13.07 -19.49 -28.33
CA GLY A 75 -14.14 -20.45 -28.11
C GLY A 75 -15.13 -19.97 -27.05
N THR A 76 -16.01 -20.86 -26.58
CA THR A 76 -16.96 -20.53 -25.53
C THR A 76 -16.24 -19.99 -24.29
N VAL A 77 -16.58 -18.76 -23.91
CA VAL A 77 -16.06 -18.12 -22.69
C VAL A 77 -16.96 -18.53 -21.53
N ALA A 78 -16.33 -19.02 -20.46
CA ALA A 78 -16.93 -19.23 -19.15
C ALA A 78 -16.50 -18.11 -18.21
N ILE A 79 -17.46 -17.53 -17.49
CA ILE A 79 -17.24 -16.57 -16.40
C ILE A 79 -17.76 -17.17 -15.10
N SER A 80 -16.96 -17.07 -14.04
CA SER A 80 -17.32 -17.46 -12.68
C SER A 80 -17.02 -16.29 -11.74
N ALA A 81 -18.03 -15.72 -11.09
CA ALA A 81 -17.89 -14.63 -10.14
C ALA A 81 -18.17 -15.12 -8.71
N ASN A 82 -17.26 -14.85 -7.78
CA ASN A 82 -17.44 -15.09 -6.34
C ASN A 82 -17.91 -13.78 -5.69
N VAL A 83 -19.19 -13.71 -5.35
CA VAL A 83 -19.83 -12.50 -4.82
C VAL A 83 -20.01 -12.63 -3.31
N PRO A 84 -19.42 -11.74 -2.49
CA PRO A 84 -19.67 -11.73 -1.05
C PRO A 84 -21.16 -11.61 -0.69
N SER A 85 -21.62 -12.39 0.28
CA SER A 85 -23.01 -12.39 0.75
C SER A 85 -23.47 -11.04 1.32
N THR A 86 -22.53 -10.22 1.76
CA THR A 86 -22.76 -8.82 2.19
C THR A 86 -23.22 -7.92 1.06
N LEU A 87 -22.95 -8.26 -0.21
CA LEU A 87 -23.46 -7.53 -1.38
C LEU A 87 -24.90 -7.90 -1.73
N LEU A 88 -25.34 -9.08 -1.32
CA LEU A 88 -26.66 -9.62 -1.64
C LEU A 88 -27.71 -9.20 -0.61
N ARG A 89 -27.30 -8.94 0.64
CA ARG A 89 -28.16 -8.37 1.67
C ARG A 89 -28.08 -6.85 1.55
N GLY A 90 -29.10 -6.21 1.00
CA GLY A 90 -29.18 -4.74 0.95
C GLY A 90 -28.99 -4.10 2.35
N PRO A 91 -28.75 -2.78 2.43
CA PRO A 91 -28.59 -2.11 3.72
C PRO A 91 -29.80 -2.39 4.60
N ALA A 92 -29.58 -3.04 5.75
CA ALA A 92 -30.63 -3.28 6.73
C ALA A 92 -31.18 -1.92 7.16
N GLU A 93 -32.49 -1.69 6.96
CA GLU A 93 -33.16 -0.55 7.59
C GLU A 93 -32.93 -0.62 9.11
N PRO A 94 -32.67 0.52 9.78
CA PRO A 94 -32.54 0.53 11.22
C PRO A 94 -33.85 0.01 11.82
N ALA A 95 -33.77 -1.14 12.51
CA ALA A 95 -34.90 -1.75 13.17
C ALA A 95 -35.57 -0.72 14.10
N GLY A 96 -36.79 -0.32 13.74
CA GLY A 96 -37.65 0.45 14.62
C GLY A 96 -37.82 -0.29 15.94
N GLY A 97 -37.63 0.43 17.05
CA GLY A 97 -37.66 -0.12 18.40
C GLY A 97 -38.93 -0.93 18.66
N GLY A 98 -38.77 -2.24 18.66
CA GLY A 98 -39.78 -3.21 19.05
C GLY A 98 -39.06 -4.41 19.64
N THR A 99 -39.36 -4.73 20.89
CA THR A 99 -38.84 -5.91 21.58
C THR A 99 -39.27 -7.17 20.83
N ALA A 100 -38.31 -7.86 20.22
CA ALA A 100 -38.51 -9.18 19.63
C ALA A 100 -37.41 -10.14 20.11
N ASP A 101 -37.84 -11.34 20.45
CA ASP A 101 -37.06 -12.45 21.01
C ASP A 101 -35.77 -12.79 20.23
N PRO A 102 -34.77 -13.40 20.90
CA PRO A 102 -33.52 -13.77 20.26
C PRO A 102 -33.74 -14.89 19.23
N VAL A 103 -33.74 -14.52 17.95
CA VAL A 103 -33.64 -15.47 16.83
C VAL A 103 -32.22 -16.05 16.83
N ALA A 104 -32.13 -17.38 16.87
CA ALA A 104 -30.86 -18.11 16.80
C ALA A 104 -30.08 -17.77 15.51
N PRO A 105 -28.73 -17.69 15.54
CA PRO A 105 -27.92 -17.46 14.36
C PRO A 105 -27.87 -18.72 13.49
N GLY A 106 -28.92 -18.90 12.66
CA GLY A 106 -28.92 -19.85 11.56
C GLY A 106 -28.65 -19.10 10.25
N VAL A 107 -27.51 -19.39 9.61
CA VAL A 107 -27.27 -18.98 8.22
C VAL A 107 -28.28 -19.73 7.35
N GLN A 108 -29.39 -19.09 6.99
CA GLN A 108 -30.30 -19.65 6.01
C GLN A 108 -29.57 -19.76 4.66
N ALA A 109 -29.67 -20.92 4.02
CA ALA A 109 -29.07 -21.16 2.72
C ALA A 109 -29.66 -20.20 1.70
N MET A 110 -28.81 -19.43 1.02
CA MET A 110 -29.24 -18.57 -0.08
C MET A 110 -29.40 -19.42 -1.33
N ALA A 111 -30.60 -19.94 -1.57
CA ALA A 111 -30.92 -20.61 -2.81
C ALA A 111 -31.37 -19.59 -3.86
N GLY A 112 -30.86 -19.70 -5.10
CA GLY A 112 -31.46 -19.02 -6.24
C GLY A 112 -31.01 -17.58 -6.54
N VAL A 113 -29.77 -17.20 -6.28
CA VAL A 113 -29.27 -15.93 -6.84
C VAL A 113 -29.00 -16.10 -8.33
N THR A 114 -29.63 -15.26 -9.15
CA THR A 114 -29.40 -15.18 -10.60
C THR A 114 -28.91 -13.80 -10.97
N GLY A 115 -28.42 -13.61 -12.19
CA GLY A 115 -28.05 -12.28 -12.64
C GLY A 115 -27.46 -12.25 -14.03
N THR A 116 -26.83 -11.13 -14.35
CA THR A 116 -26.05 -10.96 -15.57
C THR A 116 -24.70 -10.34 -15.29
N ALA A 117 -23.68 -10.73 -16.05
CA ALA A 117 -22.37 -10.12 -16.06
C ALA A 117 -22.06 -9.56 -17.44
N ARG A 118 -21.66 -8.30 -17.51
CA ARG A 118 -21.07 -7.69 -18.70
C ARG A 118 -19.59 -7.42 -18.40
N LEU A 119 -18.71 -8.20 -19.02
CA LEU A 119 -17.27 -7.99 -18.94
C LEU A 119 -16.82 -7.18 -20.17
N ASP A 120 -16.38 -5.95 -19.92
CA ASP A 120 -15.79 -5.10 -20.95
C ASP A 120 -14.34 -5.54 -21.21
N VAL A 121 -14.02 -5.94 -22.45
CA VAL A 121 -12.71 -6.47 -22.83
C VAL A 121 -12.17 -5.70 -24.02
N ASP A 122 -10.96 -5.18 -23.91
CA ASP A 122 -10.23 -4.55 -25.00
C ASP A 122 -9.34 -5.57 -25.71
N ILE A 123 -9.30 -5.49 -27.04
CA ILE A 123 -8.37 -6.19 -27.90
C ILE A 123 -7.25 -5.22 -28.28
N VAL A 124 -6.01 -5.60 -27.96
CA VAL A 124 -4.82 -4.82 -28.28
C VAL A 124 -4.04 -5.52 -29.38
N GLN A 125 -3.77 -4.79 -30.47
CA GLN A 125 -2.88 -5.21 -31.55
C GLN A 125 -1.94 -4.07 -31.95
N GLY A 126 -0.70 -4.10 -31.45
CA GLY A 126 0.21 -2.96 -31.56
C GLY A 126 -0.38 -1.73 -30.86
N THR A 127 -0.50 -0.61 -31.57
CA THR A 127 -1.10 0.64 -31.07
C THR A 127 -2.63 0.68 -31.19
N ARG A 128 -3.26 -0.33 -31.81
CA ARG A 128 -4.69 -0.36 -32.06
C ARG A 128 -5.41 -1.04 -30.90
N VAL A 129 -6.42 -0.36 -30.35
CA VAL A 129 -7.32 -0.89 -29.31
C VAL A 129 -8.73 -0.95 -29.89
N LEU A 130 -9.39 -2.12 -29.75
CA LEU A 130 -10.75 -2.36 -30.20
C LEU A 130 -11.55 -2.99 -29.06
N ASP A 131 -12.84 -2.66 -28.93
CA ASP A 131 -13.72 -3.40 -28.02
C ASP A 131 -13.94 -4.82 -28.56
N ALA A 132 -13.77 -5.83 -27.70
CA ALA A 132 -13.98 -7.22 -28.05
C ALA A 132 -15.45 -7.58 -28.29
N GLY A 133 -16.38 -6.73 -27.85
CA GLY A 133 -17.81 -6.94 -28.05
C GLY A 133 -18.28 -8.26 -27.42
N TRP A 134 -17.76 -8.59 -26.24
CA TRP A 134 -18.17 -9.80 -25.51
C TRP A 134 -19.65 -9.70 -25.13
N PRO A 135 -20.39 -10.82 -25.14
CA PRO A 135 -21.81 -10.81 -24.82
C PRO A 135 -22.03 -10.50 -23.33
N VAL A 136 -23.28 -10.20 -22.99
CA VAL A 136 -23.73 -10.26 -21.59
C VAL A 136 -23.91 -11.74 -21.22
N PHE A 137 -23.31 -12.16 -20.13
CA PHE A 137 -23.35 -13.53 -19.63
C PHE A 137 -24.49 -13.66 -18.61
N ALA A 138 -25.44 -14.56 -18.85
CA ALA A 138 -26.41 -14.93 -17.83
C ALA A 138 -25.70 -15.75 -16.73
N LEU A 139 -25.86 -15.33 -15.48
CA LEU A 139 -25.24 -15.93 -14.32
C LEU A 139 -26.28 -16.69 -13.48
N ALA A 140 -25.90 -17.88 -13.01
CA ALA A 140 -26.67 -18.66 -12.06
C ALA A 140 -25.76 -19.21 -10.95
N ALA A 141 -26.29 -19.32 -9.73
CA ALA A 141 -25.57 -19.90 -8.61
C ALA A 141 -25.25 -21.39 -8.80
N GLU A 142 -24.03 -21.80 -8.47
CA GLU A 142 -23.63 -23.21 -8.41
C GLU A 142 -24.15 -23.87 -7.12
N GLY A 143 -25.46 -24.18 -7.08
CA GLY A 143 -26.10 -24.89 -5.98
C GLY A 143 -26.36 -24.04 -4.71
N PRO A 144 -26.89 -24.64 -3.64
CA PRO A 144 -27.17 -23.93 -2.39
C PRO A 144 -25.87 -23.54 -1.67
N SER A 145 -25.64 -22.25 -1.48
CA SER A 145 -24.47 -21.74 -0.76
C SER A 145 -24.81 -21.47 0.71
N THR A 146 -24.03 -22.05 1.63
CA THR A 146 -24.09 -21.80 3.08
C THR A 146 -22.91 -20.97 3.59
N GLY A 147 -22.10 -20.40 2.68
CA GLY A 147 -20.85 -19.68 2.99
C GLY A 147 -20.96 -18.15 2.91
N GLU A 148 -19.86 -17.46 3.22
CA GLU A 148 -19.76 -15.99 3.20
C GLU A 148 -19.80 -15.38 1.79
N ALA A 149 -19.68 -16.19 0.73
CA ALA A 149 -19.75 -15.78 -0.67
C ALA A 149 -20.55 -16.79 -1.51
N VAL A 150 -21.20 -16.30 -2.57
CA VAL A 150 -21.97 -17.07 -3.54
C VAL A 150 -21.21 -17.11 -4.85
N ARG A 151 -21.02 -18.31 -5.39
CA ARG A 151 -20.38 -18.50 -6.70
C ARG A 151 -21.42 -18.54 -7.81
N LEU A 152 -21.29 -17.62 -8.76
CA LEU A 152 -22.18 -17.46 -9.90
C LEU A 152 -21.44 -17.77 -11.20
N THR A 153 -22.01 -18.60 -12.06
CA THR A 153 -21.39 -19.00 -13.33
C THR A 153 -22.26 -18.72 -14.54
N GLY A 154 -21.61 -18.36 -15.66
CA GLY A 154 -22.25 -18.12 -16.95
C GLY A 154 -21.35 -18.42 -18.13
N HIS A 155 -21.95 -18.64 -19.30
CA HIS A 155 -21.24 -18.98 -20.53
C HIS A 155 -21.74 -18.14 -21.72
N GLY A 156 -20.85 -17.82 -22.65
CA GLY A 156 -21.18 -17.05 -23.84
C GLY A 156 -20.18 -17.27 -24.97
N VAL A 157 -20.62 -17.02 -26.21
CA VAL A 157 -19.77 -17.08 -27.41
C VAL A 157 -19.39 -15.66 -27.81
N THR A 158 -18.10 -15.41 -28.02
CA THR A 158 -17.59 -14.07 -28.40
C THR A 158 -17.59 -13.87 -29.90
N SER A 159 -17.66 -12.62 -30.35
CA SER A 159 -17.55 -12.27 -31.76
C SER A 159 -16.14 -12.56 -32.33
N PRO A 160 -16.01 -13.01 -33.60
CA PRO A 160 -14.71 -13.19 -34.25
C PRO A 160 -14.06 -11.84 -34.56
N ILE A 161 -12.72 -11.80 -34.50
CA ILE A 161 -11.92 -10.60 -34.76
C ILE A 161 -11.01 -10.87 -35.94
N THR A 162 -10.95 -9.98 -36.92
CA THR A 162 -10.07 -10.13 -38.08
C THR A 162 -8.82 -9.24 -37.91
N PRO A 163 -7.63 -9.82 -37.66
CA PRO A 163 -6.41 -9.04 -37.48
C PRO A 163 -6.00 -8.34 -38.79
N SER A 164 -5.66 -7.05 -38.72
CA SER A 164 -5.26 -6.27 -39.90
C SER A 164 -3.74 -6.21 -40.13
N ALA A 165 -2.95 -6.61 -39.14
CA ALA A 165 -1.49 -6.57 -39.18
C ALA A 165 -0.87 -7.81 -38.51
N PRO A 166 0.37 -8.21 -38.85
CA PRO A 166 1.09 -9.23 -38.09
C PRO A 166 1.44 -8.70 -36.69
N GLY A 167 1.62 -9.60 -35.74
CA GLY A 167 1.97 -9.25 -34.35
C GLY A 167 1.09 -9.95 -33.33
N GLN A 168 1.17 -9.52 -32.07
CA GLN A 168 0.40 -10.14 -31.00
C GLN A 168 -0.99 -9.51 -30.89
N LEU A 169 -2.02 -10.35 -30.79
CA LEU A 169 -3.39 -9.98 -30.46
C LEU A 169 -3.63 -10.35 -29.00
N ALA A 170 -3.88 -9.37 -28.12
CA ALA A 170 -4.07 -9.61 -26.69
C ALA A 170 -5.45 -9.13 -26.21
N TRP A 171 -6.10 -9.90 -25.35
CA TRP A 171 -7.36 -9.50 -24.70
C TRP A 171 -7.05 -8.98 -23.30
N ARG A 172 -7.64 -7.83 -22.93
CA ARG A 172 -7.45 -7.20 -21.62
C ARG A 172 -8.80 -6.83 -21.02
N ALA A 173 -9.05 -7.19 -19.76
CA ALA A 173 -10.27 -6.78 -19.08
C ALA A 173 -10.18 -5.29 -18.69
N ARG A 174 -11.24 -4.53 -18.94
CA ARG A 174 -11.32 -3.09 -18.64
C ARG A 174 -12.30 -2.77 -17.51
N GLY A 175 -13.39 -3.53 -17.42
CA GLY A 175 -14.49 -3.26 -16.48
C GLY A 175 -15.45 -4.43 -16.40
N LEU A 176 -16.23 -4.47 -15.33
CA LEU A 176 -17.27 -5.47 -15.12
C LEU A 176 -18.52 -4.76 -14.59
N THR A 177 -19.66 -5.03 -15.20
CA THR A 177 -20.97 -4.69 -14.65
C THR A 177 -21.68 -5.98 -14.26
N LEU A 178 -22.10 -6.08 -12.99
CA LEU A 178 -22.92 -7.17 -12.49
C LEU A 178 -24.32 -6.64 -12.19
N VAL A 179 -25.35 -7.36 -12.63
CA VAL A 179 -26.73 -7.12 -12.22
C VAL A 179 -27.23 -8.40 -11.56
N LEU A 180 -27.61 -8.32 -10.29
CA LEU A 180 -27.97 -9.48 -9.48
C LEU A 180 -29.44 -9.40 -9.08
N ASP A 181 -30.13 -10.53 -9.18
CA ASP A 181 -31.54 -10.73 -8.86
C ASP A 181 -31.68 -11.86 -7.81
N ASP A 182 -32.52 -11.63 -6.80
CA ASP A 182 -32.93 -12.66 -5.84
C ASP A 182 -34.14 -13.43 -6.41
N SER A 183 -33.98 -14.71 -6.73
CA SER A 183 -35.10 -15.47 -7.31
C SER A 183 -36.18 -15.91 -6.32
N GLU A 184 -36.07 -15.53 -5.03
CA GLU A 184 -37.13 -15.77 -4.03
C GLU A 184 -38.16 -14.65 -3.97
N GLY A 185 -38.86 -14.41 -5.09
CA GLY A 185 -40.28 -14.01 -5.12
C GLY A 185 -40.77 -12.72 -4.43
N THR A 186 -39.94 -11.96 -3.71
CA THR A 186 -40.35 -10.73 -3.02
C THR A 186 -39.71 -9.50 -3.62
N ALA A 187 -40.20 -9.04 -4.78
CA ALA A 187 -40.12 -7.67 -5.30
C ALA A 187 -38.83 -6.86 -5.00
N GLY A 188 -37.67 -7.51 -4.95
CA GLY A 188 -36.38 -6.86 -4.76
C GLY A 188 -36.00 -6.12 -6.03
N LYS A 189 -35.48 -4.90 -5.91
CA LYS A 189 -34.92 -4.22 -7.07
C LYS A 189 -33.59 -4.88 -7.45
N PRO A 190 -33.33 -5.15 -8.73
CA PRO A 190 -32.05 -5.68 -9.19
C PRO A 190 -30.89 -4.83 -8.66
N VAL A 191 -29.86 -5.48 -8.10
CA VAL A 191 -28.67 -4.79 -7.60
C VAL A 191 -27.67 -4.68 -8.75
N SER A 192 -27.45 -3.45 -9.22
CA SER A 192 -26.43 -3.15 -10.25
C SER A 192 -25.13 -2.72 -9.59
N LEU A 193 -24.05 -3.43 -9.88
CA LEU A 193 -22.70 -3.18 -9.40
C LEU A 193 -21.81 -2.82 -10.59
N ASN A 194 -21.13 -1.68 -10.48
CA ASN A 194 -20.07 -1.31 -11.42
C ASN A 194 -18.74 -1.61 -10.76
N CYS A 195 -17.96 -2.46 -11.40
CA CYS A 195 -16.72 -2.97 -10.87
C CYS A 195 -15.56 -2.66 -11.80
N THR A 196 -14.47 -2.18 -11.21
CA THR A 196 -13.26 -1.83 -11.94
C THR A 196 -12.16 -2.81 -11.52
N PRO A 197 -11.46 -3.45 -12.48
CA PRO A 197 -10.30 -4.26 -12.15
C PRO A 197 -9.17 -3.33 -11.66
N PRO A 198 -8.34 -3.75 -10.68
CA PRO A 198 -7.22 -2.94 -10.18
C PRO A 198 -6.21 -2.55 -11.26
N ARG A 199 -6.16 -3.31 -12.36
CA ARG A 199 -5.37 -3.05 -13.57
C ARG A 199 -6.21 -3.38 -14.81
N SER A 200 -5.64 -3.28 -16.01
CA SER A 200 -6.22 -3.89 -17.23
C SER A 200 -5.60 -5.26 -17.50
N PRO A 201 -5.94 -6.29 -16.71
CA PRO A 201 -5.24 -7.58 -16.73
C PRO A 201 -5.42 -8.26 -18.07
N ARG A 202 -4.33 -8.86 -18.55
CA ARG A 202 -4.34 -9.64 -19.79
C ARG A 202 -5.04 -10.98 -19.53
N LEU A 203 -6.08 -11.23 -20.30
CA LEU A 203 -6.83 -12.50 -20.28
C LEU A 203 -6.14 -13.59 -21.11
N GLY A 204 -5.41 -13.19 -22.16
CA GLY A 204 -4.67 -14.12 -23.02
C GLY A 204 -4.18 -13.44 -24.28
N SER A 205 -3.56 -14.19 -25.18
CA SER A 205 -3.14 -13.68 -26.49
C SER A 205 -2.91 -14.73 -27.55
N VAL A 206 -3.01 -14.32 -28.81
CA VAL A 206 -2.74 -15.13 -29.99
C VAL A 206 -1.71 -14.42 -30.87
N SER A 207 -0.71 -15.15 -31.36
CA SER A 207 0.26 -14.61 -32.32
C SER A 207 -0.31 -14.61 -33.74
N VAL A 208 -0.31 -13.47 -34.41
CA VAL A 208 -0.79 -13.30 -35.78
C VAL A 208 0.39 -13.22 -36.75
N ARG A 209 0.43 -14.14 -37.73
CA ARG A 209 1.47 -14.16 -38.76
C ARG A 209 1.07 -13.34 -39.98
N GLY A 210 2.06 -12.67 -40.58
CA GLY A 210 1.88 -11.94 -41.84
C GLY A 210 1.61 -12.90 -43.00
N ARG A 211 0.87 -12.42 -44.01
CA ARG A 211 0.72 -13.15 -45.27
C ARG A 211 2.07 -13.13 -45.99
N THR A 212 2.67 -14.29 -46.21
CA THR A 212 3.94 -14.38 -46.96
C THR A 212 3.70 -13.85 -48.39
N PRO A 213 4.39 -12.77 -48.83
CA PRO A 213 4.25 -12.30 -50.20
C PRO A 213 5.00 -13.26 -51.13
N ALA A 214 4.34 -13.72 -52.19
CA ALA A 214 5.07 -14.18 -53.37
C ALA A 214 5.82 -12.98 -53.95
N ALA A 215 7.12 -13.15 -54.22
CA ALA A 215 8.04 -12.09 -54.61
C ALA A 215 7.70 -11.48 -55.98
N ALA A 216 7.67 -10.14 -56.05
CA ALA A 216 7.98 -9.35 -57.26
C ALA A 216 8.17 -7.85 -56.95
N GLY A 217 9.34 -7.30 -57.36
CA GLY A 217 9.50 -5.99 -58.02
C GLY A 217 9.32 -4.66 -57.25
N VAL A 218 10.44 -3.93 -57.09
CA VAL A 218 10.66 -2.49 -56.73
C VAL A 218 10.26 -1.56 -57.93
N PRO A 219 10.03 -0.20 -57.89
CA PRO A 219 10.49 0.89 -56.96
C PRO A 219 9.53 2.04 -56.52
N ALA A 220 9.97 2.68 -55.42
CA ALA A 220 10.04 4.12 -55.04
C ALA A 220 8.91 5.15 -55.28
N THR A 221 8.43 5.78 -54.19
CA THR A 221 8.53 7.23 -53.82
C THR A 221 7.32 7.67 -52.96
N GLY A 222 7.58 8.40 -51.87
CA GLY A 222 6.54 9.02 -51.04
C GLY A 222 7.07 9.50 -49.68
N GLN A 223 7.29 10.81 -49.56
CA GLN A 223 7.59 11.52 -48.31
C GLN A 223 6.40 11.44 -47.33
N GLY A 224 6.67 11.47 -46.02
CA GLY A 224 5.67 11.99 -45.06
C GLY A 224 5.64 11.33 -43.68
N ILE A 225 5.97 12.16 -42.69
CA ILE A 225 5.60 12.09 -41.26
C ILE A 225 6.49 11.19 -40.39
N ALA A 226 7.30 11.88 -39.56
CA ALA A 226 8.08 11.30 -38.48
C ALA A 226 7.16 10.54 -37.50
N PRO A 227 7.62 9.40 -36.91
CA PRO A 227 6.85 8.68 -35.92
C PRO A 227 6.54 9.59 -34.73
N GLN A 228 5.26 9.92 -34.56
CA GLN A 228 4.75 10.52 -33.35
C GLN A 228 4.95 9.50 -32.23
N ALA A 229 5.70 9.91 -31.20
CA ALA A 229 6.04 9.07 -30.06
C ALA A 229 4.81 8.35 -29.51
N GLU A 230 4.93 7.03 -29.34
CA GLU A 230 3.94 6.19 -28.67
C GLU A 230 3.58 6.80 -27.30
N PRO A 231 2.29 6.82 -26.91
CA PRO A 231 1.95 7.02 -25.51
C PRO A 231 2.52 5.83 -24.72
N PRO A 232 3.32 6.06 -23.65
CA PRO A 232 3.80 4.97 -22.82
C PRO A 232 2.58 4.28 -22.20
N SER A 233 2.33 3.05 -22.61
CA SER A 233 1.22 2.22 -22.15
C SER A 233 1.73 0.95 -21.50
N THR A 234 2.68 1.10 -20.59
CA THR A 234 2.97 0.15 -19.51
C THR A 234 3.45 0.95 -18.31
N LEU A 235 2.67 0.95 -17.21
CA LEU A 235 3.18 1.25 -15.88
C LEU A 235 4.00 0.02 -15.48
N GLU A 236 5.24 -0.01 -15.95
CA GLU A 236 6.19 -1.04 -15.60
C GLU A 236 7.21 -0.45 -14.64
N CYS A 237 7.31 -1.09 -13.50
CA CYS A 237 8.35 -0.89 -12.51
C CYS A 237 9.71 -1.17 -13.17
N PHE A 238 10.38 -0.13 -13.66
CA PHE A 238 11.67 -0.25 -14.35
C PHE A 238 12.82 0.29 -13.51
N GLU A 239 14.03 -0.18 -13.80
CA GLU A 239 15.23 0.39 -13.19
C GLU A 239 15.48 1.79 -13.74
N ILE A 240 15.16 2.81 -12.94
CA ILE A 240 15.46 4.20 -13.30
C ILE A 240 16.99 4.36 -13.49
N PRO A 241 17.48 4.99 -14.57
CA PRO A 241 18.93 5.13 -14.81
C PRO A 241 19.65 5.90 -13.70
N PRO A 242 20.93 5.57 -13.42
CA PRO A 242 21.74 6.32 -12.46
C PRO A 242 22.12 7.70 -13.02
N PRO A 243 22.59 8.64 -12.18
CA PRO A 243 22.97 9.96 -12.65
C PRO A 243 24.13 9.89 -13.64
N PRO A 244 24.18 10.78 -14.65
CA PRO A 244 25.25 10.78 -15.63
C PRO A 244 26.62 10.99 -14.96
N VAL A 245 27.59 10.13 -15.29
CA VAL A 245 28.99 10.21 -14.81
C VAL A 245 29.89 10.66 -15.94
N ASN A 246 29.59 10.20 -17.15
CA ASN A 246 30.42 10.40 -18.33
C ASN A 246 29.76 11.38 -19.31
N PRO A 247 30.57 12.11 -20.10
CA PRO A 247 30.07 12.86 -21.24
C PRO A 247 29.34 11.93 -22.23
N GLY A 248 28.03 12.11 -22.39
CA GLY A 248 27.17 11.29 -23.26
C GLY A 248 26.07 10.50 -22.53
N ASP A 249 26.14 10.39 -21.20
CA ASP A 249 25.06 9.84 -20.38
C ASP A 249 23.82 10.77 -20.41
N ASP A 250 22.62 10.19 -20.30
CA ASP A 250 21.37 10.94 -20.38
C ASP A 250 21.22 11.92 -19.20
N PRO A 251 21.22 13.25 -19.44
CA PRO A 251 21.09 14.23 -18.37
C PRO A 251 19.69 14.29 -17.75
N GLU A 252 18.69 13.61 -18.31
CA GLU A 252 17.31 13.60 -17.82
C GLU A 252 17.19 13.01 -16.40
N TYR A 253 18.10 12.11 -16.01
CA TYR A 253 18.10 11.38 -14.75
C TYR A 253 19.15 11.88 -13.77
N SER A 254 19.02 13.12 -13.28
CA SER A 254 19.87 13.67 -12.21
C SER A 254 19.06 14.43 -11.19
N LEU A 255 19.67 14.82 -10.06
CA LEU A 255 19.05 15.82 -9.16
C LEU A 255 18.63 17.05 -9.98
N ASN A 256 17.41 17.53 -9.76
CA ASN A 256 16.88 18.68 -10.46
C ASN A 256 17.36 19.96 -9.77
N LEU A 257 18.06 20.82 -10.52
CA LEU A 257 18.70 22.03 -10.01
C LEU A 257 17.80 23.27 -10.08
N ASP A 258 16.56 23.13 -10.54
CA ASP A 258 15.57 24.21 -10.44
C ASP A 258 15.42 24.65 -8.97
N GLU A 259 15.42 25.97 -8.75
CA GLU A 259 15.44 26.56 -7.41
C GLU A 259 14.32 26.03 -6.49
N LYS A 260 13.10 25.88 -7.03
CA LYS A 260 11.93 25.45 -6.23
C LYS A 260 11.97 23.97 -5.89
N LEU A 261 12.50 23.15 -6.80
CA LEU A 261 12.72 21.72 -6.55
C LEU A 261 13.91 21.47 -5.64
N TYR A 262 14.98 22.24 -5.80
CA TYR A 262 16.23 22.09 -5.05
C TYR A 262 16.12 22.56 -3.60
N GLU A 263 15.19 23.48 -3.31
CA GLU A 263 14.94 23.99 -1.95
C GLU A 263 14.72 22.87 -0.91
N ILE A 264 14.15 21.72 -1.30
CA ILE A 264 13.95 20.60 -0.35
C ILE A 264 15.26 20.13 0.27
N PHE A 265 16.39 20.20 -0.46
CA PHE A 265 17.72 19.78 0.02
C PHE A 265 18.35 20.75 1.02
N ASN A 266 17.76 21.94 1.16
CA ASN A 266 18.23 22.99 2.05
C ASN A 266 17.28 23.21 3.24
N LYS A 267 16.06 22.66 3.21
CA LYS A 267 15.04 22.85 4.26
C LYS A 267 14.38 21.52 4.68
N PRO A 268 14.42 21.15 5.97
CA PRO A 268 15.13 21.83 7.07
C PRO A 268 16.65 21.86 6.85
N GLU A 269 17.33 22.81 7.51
CA GLU A 269 18.77 23.00 7.37
C GLU A 269 19.54 21.76 7.87
N ARG A 270 20.62 21.43 7.18
CA ARG A 270 21.55 20.37 7.62
C ARG A 270 22.40 20.86 8.79
N PRO A 271 22.76 20.00 9.75
CA PRO A 271 23.74 20.34 10.77
C PRO A 271 25.06 20.84 10.13
N SER A 272 25.60 21.94 10.67
CA SER A 272 26.83 22.55 10.14
C SER A 272 28.10 21.80 10.50
N THR A 273 28.06 20.92 11.50
CA THR A 273 29.20 20.14 11.99
C THR A 273 28.80 18.69 12.31
N GLY A 274 29.80 17.81 12.40
CA GLY A 274 29.62 16.40 12.79
C GLY A 274 28.96 15.50 11.73
N ILE A 275 28.82 15.99 10.50
CA ILE A 275 28.34 15.22 9.34
C ILE A 275 29.33 15.31 8.18
N ALA A 276 29.32 14.33 7.28
CA ALA A 276 30.05 14.38 6.02
C ALA A 276 29.26 13.72 4.88
N ARG A 277 29.57 14.14 3.65
CA ARG A 277 29.06 13.51 2.43
C ARG A 277 29.73 12.16 2.20
N VAL A 278 28.98 11.19 1.67
CA VAL A 278 29.46 9.83 1.34
C VAL A 278 29.15 9.52 -0.13
N PRO A 279 30.15 9.04 -0.91
CA PRO A 279 31.58 9.07 -0.59
C PRO A 279 32.10 10.53 -0.48
N PRO A 280 33.20 10.79 0.27
CA PRO A 280 33.74 12.14 0.44
C PRO A 280 34.25 12.71 -0.89
N GLU A 281 34.77 11.84 -1.75
CA GLU A 281 35.27 12.15 -3.08
C GLU A 281 34.50 11.29 -4.10
N GLY A 282 33.39 11.83 -4.61
CA GLY A 282 32.81 11.32 -5.85
C GLY A 282 31.39 10.79 -5.79
N TYR A 283 31.08 10.06 -6.85
CA TYR A 283 29.77 9.71 -7.34
C TYR A 283 29.15 8.54 -6.56
N ASP A 284 27.93 8.73 -6.06
CA ASP A 284 27.07 7.66 -5.59
C ASP A 284 25.94 7.48 -6.63
N PRO A 285 25.84 6.32 -7.32
CA PRO A 285 24.76 6.10 -8.28
C PRO A 285 23.38 6.06 -7.63
N GLY A 286 23.31 6.00 -6.29
CA GLY A 286 22.09 5.74 -5.55
C GLY A 286 21.52 4.35 -5.84
N LEU A 287 20.50 3.99 -5.08
CA LEU A 287 19.78 2.73 -5.26
C LEU A 287 18.46 2.99 -5.98
N PRO A 288 18.14 2.26 -7.06
CA PRO A 288 16.87 2.35 -7.75
C PRO A 288 15.77 1.66 -6.94
N TYR A 289 14.61 2.30 -6.88
CA TYR A 289 13.42 1.79 -6.23
C TYR A 289 12.20 2.09 -7.08
N CYS A 290 11.16 1.35 -6.75
CA CYS A 290 9.84 1.48 -7.31
C CYS A 290 8.82 1.32 -6.18
N ALA A 291 7.76 2.12 -6.22
CA ALA A 291 6.70 2.09 -5.23
C ALA A 291 5.37 2.43 -5.89
N ARG A 292 4.28 1.81 -5.41
CA ARG A 292 2.93 2.21 -5.77
C ARG A 292 2.33 3.06 -4.67
N GLY A 293 1.57 4.06 -5.08
CA GLY A 293 0.86 4.96 -4.22
C GLY A 293 -0.62 5.00 -4.56
N ALA A 294 -1.47 5.03 -3.55
CA ALA A 294 -2.89 5.27 -3.70
C ALA A 294 -3.39 6.21 -2.62
N GLY A 295 -4.39 7.00 -2.94
CA GLY A 295 -4.98 7.92 -1.96
C GLY A 295 -5.96 8.87 -2.62
N PHE A 296 -6.01 10.09 -2.12
CA PHE A 296 -6.98 11.09 -2.57
C PHE A 296 -6.33 12.46 -2.67
N ALA A 297 -6.79 13.25 -3.64
CA ALA A 297 -6.67 14.69 -3.59
C ALA A 297 -8.05 15.33 -3.53
N ASN A 298 -8.21 16.39 -2.73
CA ASN A 298 -9.44 17.16 -2.75
C ASN A 298 -9.46 18.16 -3.92
N ILE A 299 -10.67 18.59 -4.26
CA ILE A 299 -10.94 19.78 -5.06
C ILE A 299 -11.68 20.72 -4.13
N LYS A 300 -10.94 21.63 -3.48
CA LYS A 300 -11.45 22.44 -2.36
C LYS A 300 -12.73 23.20 -2.72
N LYS A 301 -12.76 23.82 -3.91
CA LYS A 301 -13.92 24.60 -4.39
C LYS A 301 -15.21 23.79 -4.50
N LEU A 302 -15.10 22.48 -4.73
CA LEU A 302 -16.24 21.59 -4.90
C LEU A 302 -16.57 20.78 -3.65
N GLY A 303 -15.75 20.89 -2.59
CA GLY A 303 -15.90 20.05 -1.39
C GLY A 303 -15.80 18.56 -1.69
N SER A 304 -15.09 18.16 -2.74
CA SER A 304 -15.00 16.77 -3.21
C SER A 304 -13.59 16.22 -3.07
N ALA A 305 -13.48 14.88 -3.02
CA ALA A 305 -12.22 14.15 -3.12
C ALA A 305 -12.20 13.30 -4.39
N THR A 306 -11.05 13.23 -5.05
CA THR A 306 -10.77 12.43 -6.23
C THR A 306 -9.71 11.40 -5.87
N PRO A 307 -9.94 10.10 -6.13
CA PRO A 307 -8.92 9.10 -5.91
C PRO A 307 -7.70 9.40 -6.80
N ILE A 308 -6.51 9.05 -6.30
CA ILE A 308 -5.26 9.11 -7.05
C ILE A 308 -4.59 7.76 -6.89
N ALA A 309 -4.11 7.22 -8.01
CA ALA A 309 -3.15 6.14 -8.00
C ALA A 309 -1.91 6.59 -8.79
N ALA A 310 -0.73 6.25 -8.28
CA ALA A 310 0.55 6.60 -8.85
C ALA A 310 1.52 5.44 -8.75
N GLU A 311 2.37 5.31 -9.74
CA GLU A 311 3.59 4.50 -9.66
C GLU A 311 4.79 5.44 -9.71
N SER A 312 5.69 5.25 -8.77
CA SER A 312 6.88 6.06 -8.55
C SER A 312 8.10 5.20 -8.82
N VAL A 313 8.94 5.60 -9.78
CA VAL A 313 10.31 5.08 -9.91
C VAL A 313 11.28 6.16 -9.46
N PHE A 314 12.23 5.81 -8.61
CA PHE A 314 13.12 6.80 -8.01
C PHE A 314 14.46 6.22 -7.63
N ARG A 315 15.45 7.09 -7.48
CA ARG A 315 16.75 6.75 -6.91
C ARG A 315 16.93 7.41 -5.58
N ARG A 316 17.34 6.63 -4.59
CA ARG A 316 17.62 7.07 -3.22
C ARG A 316 19.12 7.03 -2.96
N GLY A 317 19.64 8.08 -2.33
CA GLY A 317 21.03 8.12 -1.86
C GLY A 317 22.04 8.54 -2.91
N VAL A 318 21.62 9.21 -3.99
CA VAL A 318 22.52 9.82 -4.99
C VAL A 318 23.49 10.82 -4.35
N VAL A 319 23.02 11.50 -3.30
CA VAL A 319 23.89 12.19 -2.35
C VAL A 319 23.49 11.74 -0.97
N THR A 320 24.45 11.21 -0.21
CA THR A 320 24.23 10.81 1.17
C THR A 320 25.08 11.67 2.11
N TYR A 321 24.47 12.21 3.16
CA TYR A 321 25.19 12.78 4.30
C TYR A 321 24.95 11.89 5.51
N ARG A 322 25.99 11.64 6.30
CA ARG A 322 25.86 10.88 7.55
C ARG A 322 26.78 11.41 8.65
N ALA A 323 26.60 10.94 9.88
CA ALA A 323 27.51 11.21 11.00
C ALA A 323 28.98 10.99 10.61
N ASN A 324 29.82 11.97 10.95
CA ASN A 324 31.27 11.90 10.78
C ASN A 324 32.00 12.52 11.98
N PRO A 325 32.84 11.77 12.72
CA PRO A 325 33.09 10.33 12.57
C PRO A 325 31.82 9.48 12.76
N PRO A 326 31.71 8.27 12.15
CA PRO A 326 30.46 7.49 12.13
C PRO A 326 29.83 7.16 13.48
N THR A 327 30.63 7.17 14.56
CA THR A 327 30.18 6.82 15.92
C THR A 327 30.09 8.00 16.88
N THR A 328 30.65 9.17 16.52
CA THR A 328 30.72 10.33 17.42
C THR A 328 30.27 11.63 16.78
N GLY A 329 30.00 11.61 15.46
CA GLY A 329 29.40 12.70 14.74
C GLY A 329 27.93 12.88 15.11
N THR A 330 27.37 13.98 14.62
CA THR A 330 25.98 14.37 14.77
C THR A 330 25.05 13.26 14.30
N ASN A 331 24.05 12.90 15.10
CA ASN A 331 23.10 11.85 14.77
C ASN A 331 22.22 12.26 13.58
N TYR A 332 22.68 11.94 12.37
CA TYR A 332 22.10 12.45 11.14
C TYR A 332 22.39 11.48 9.99
N LEU A 333 21.34 11.16 9.25
CA LEU A 333 21.38 10.52 7.94
C LEU A 333 20.50 11.33 7.02
N GLU A 334 21.05 11.81 5.91
CA GLU A 334 20.28 12.36 4.81
C GLU A 334 20.59 11.60 3.53
N GLN A 335 19.54 11.26 2.79
CA GLN A 335 19.62 10.68 1.46
C GLN A 335 18.84 11.55 0.50
N GLN A 336 19.54 12.08 -0.50
CA GLN A 336 18.96 12.83 -1.60
C GLN A 336 18.83 11.94 -2.83
N GLY A 337 17.86 12.26 -3.66
CA GLY A 337 17.44 11.44 -4.77
C GLY A 337 16.55 12.19 -5.73
N TYR A 338 16.08 11.47 -6.74
CA TYR A 338 15.15 11.98 -7.73
C TYR A 338 14.10 10.94 -8.06
N VAL A 339 12.95 11.41 -8.54
CA VAL A 339 11.73 10.63 -8.67
C VAL A 339 10.96 10.98 -9.93
N LEU A 340 10.45 9.96 -10.59
CA LEU A 340 9.50 10.05 -11.69
C LEU A 340 8.23 9.32 -11.30
N ASN A 341 7.12 10.03 -11.39
CA ASN A 341 5.79 9.58 -11.05
C ASN A 341 4.93 9.50 -12.30
N THR A 342 4.25 8.38 -12.43
CA THR A 342 3.22 8.16 -13.44
C THR A 342 1.90 7.95 -12.71
N THR A 343 0.89 8.76 -13.01
CA THR A 343 -0.43 8.58 -12.39
C THR A 343 -1.38 7.81 -13.30
N VAL A 344 -2.26 7.02 -12.69
CA VAL A 344 -3.35 6.36 -13.39
C VAL A 344 -4.51 7.35 -13.50
N PRO A 345 -5.10 7.52 -14.71
CA PRO A 345 -6.29 8.34 -14.87
C PRO A 345 -7.39 7.88 -13.91
N SER A 346 -7.80 8.78 -13.03
CA SER A 346 -8.76 8.49 -11.98
C SER A 346 -10.07 9.16 -12.31
N ARG A 347 -11.14 8.37 -12.41
CA ARG A 347 -12.48 8.85 -12.73
C ARG A 347 -13.20 9.27 -11.45
N ALA A 348 -13.66 10.51 -11.40
CA ALA A 348 -14.49 11.03 -10.33
C ALA A 348 -15.78 11.62 -10.90
N THR A 349 -16.86 11.52 -10.13
CA THR A 349 -18.13 12.21 -10.41
C THR A 349 -18.36 13.25 -9.33
N ILE A 350 -18.51 14.49 -9.75
CA ILE A 350 -18.65 15.67 -8.90
C ILE A 350 -19.91 16.43 -9.28
N LEU A 351 -20.53 17.10 -8.31
CA LEU A 351 -21.66 17.99 -8.58
C LEU A 351 -21.12 19.37 -8.98
N SER A 352 -20.93 19.59 -10.28
CA SER A 352 -20.57 20.91 -10.79
C SER A 352 -21.67 21.92 -10.42
N LEU A 353 -21.25 23.04 -9.83
CA LEU A 353 -22.14 24.11 -9.32
C LEU A 353 -23.19 23.62 -8.30
N GLY A 354 -23.04 22.43 -7.72
CA GLY A 354 -23.91 21.89 -6.68
C GLY A 354 -25.17 21.16 -7.18
N PHE A 355 -25.42 21.05 -8.48
CA PHE A 355 -26.66 20.42 -8.99
C PHE A 355 -26.51 19.61 -10.29
N MET A 356 -25.39 19.71 -11.02
CA MET A 356 -25.17 18.92 -12.24
C MET A 356 -24.09 17.86 -12.01
N PRO A 357 -24.42 16.55 -12.04
CA PRO A 357 -23.39 15.51 -12.04
C PRO A 357 -22.51 15.61 -13.28
N THR A 358 -21.23 15.87 -13.02
CA THR A 358 -20.16 15.87 -14.02
C THR A 358 -19.18 14.78 -13.66
N THR A 359 -19.03 13.81 -14.56
CA THR A 359 -18.00 12.77 -14.45
C THR A 359 -16.83 13.17 -15.33
N ALA A 360 -15.61 13.04 -14.81
CA ALA A 360 -14.39 13.29 -15.57
C ALA A 360 -13.29 12.31 -15.15
N ALA A 361 -12.43 11.95 -16.09
CA ALA A 361 -11.16 11.31 -15.78
C ALA A 361 -10.08 12.39 -15.63
N ALA A 362 -9.46 12.44 -14.46
CA ALA A 362 -8.34 13.33 -14.18
C ALA A 362 -7.05 12.52 -14.09
N GLU A 363 -5.97 13.03 -14.67
CA GLU A 363 -4.62 12.49 -14.50
C GLU A 363 -3.67 13.62 -14.13
N THR A 364 -2.72 13.32 -13.25
CA THR A 364 -1.64 14.24 -12.90
C THR A 364 -0.42 13.89 -13.73
N VAL A 365 -0.01 14.80 -14.60
CA VAL A 365 1.14 14.61 -15.47
C VAL A 365 2.33 15.32 -14.87
N GLN A 366 3.41 14.58 -14.63
CA GLN A 366 4.68 15.17 -14.22
C GLN A 366 5.26 15.97 -15.38
N LEU A 367 5.67 17.21 -15.08
CA LEU A 367 6.20 18.18 -16.02
C LEU A 367 7.66 18.49 -15.72
N ARG A 368 8.34 18.97 -16.77
CA ARG A 368 9.69 19.53 -16.65
C ARG A 368 9.68 20.81 -15.83
N ALA A 369 10.79 21.07 -15.17
CA ALA A 369 11.03 22.35 -14.53
C ALA A 369 11.04 23.50 -15.56
N PRO A 370 10.52 24.69 -15.20
CA PRO A 370 10.58 25.86 -16.06
C PRO A 370 12.02 26.21 -16.47
N GLY A 371 12.25 26.37 -17.76
CA GLY A 371 13.56 26.81 -18.26
C GLY A 371 14.69 25.78 -18.14
N ASP A 372 14.39 24.51 -17.85
CA ASP A 372 15.42 23.47 -17.76
C ASP A 372 16.09 23.21 -19.12
N PRO A 373 17.39 23.56 -19.28
CA PRO A 373 18.07 23.47 -20.57
C PRO A 373 18.34 22.03 -21.01
N ILE A 374 18.31 21.06 -20.09
CA ILE A 374 18.61 19.65 -20.37
C ILE A 374 17.40 18.75 -20.18
N ASN A 375 16.20 19.35 -20.16
CA ASN A 375 14.95 18.66 -20.36
C ASN A 375 14.56 17.66 -19.25
N ARG A 376 15.06 17.82 -18.02
CA ARG A 376 14.80 16.86 -16.94
C ARG A 376 13.33 16.85 -16.58
N LYS A 377 12.77 15.64 -16.52
CA LYS A 377 11.39 15.42 -16.05
C LYS A 377 11.30 15.01 -14.60
N VAL A 378 12.42 14.67 -13.95
CA VAL A 378 12.41 14.18 -12.57
C VAL A 378 12.15 15.29 -11.55
N GLY A 379 11.47 14.92 -10.46
CA GLY A 379 11.40 15.67 -9.22
C GLY A 379 12.54 15.30 -8.29
N ASN A 380 12.62 15.98 -7.15
CA ASN A 380 13.60 15.72 -6.11
C ASN A 380 12.97 14.96 -4.93
N LEU A 381 13.73 14.04 -4.34
CA LEU A 381 13.39 13.26 -3.15
C LEU A 381 14.46 13.50 -2.08
N ARG A 382 14.05 13.82 -0.86
CA ARG A 382 14.93 13.92 0.30
C ARG A 382 14.40 13.08 1.45
N ILE A 383 15.28 12.35 2.11
CA ILE A 383 14.98 11.59 3.32
C ILE A 383 15.96 12.03 4.39
N VAL A 384 15.48 12.34 5.57
CA VAL A 384 16.29 12.63 6.75
C VAL A 384 15.86 11.69 7.87
N ALA A 385 16.82 11.12 8.60
CA ALA A 385 16.56 10.19 9.70
C ALA A 385 17.69 10.24 10.74
N PRO A 386 17.43 9.91 12.01
CA PRO A 386 18.49 9.56 12.94
C PRO A 386 19.15 8.23 12.53
N LEU A 387 20.46 8.12 12.76
CA LEU A 387 21.16 6.84 12.77
C LEU A 387 20.81 6.10 14.06
N GLN A 388 20.11 4.97 13.93
CA GLN A 388 19.77 4.10 15.06
C GLN A 388 20.95 3.23 15.55
N ALA A 389 22.17 3.76 15.45
CA ALA A 389 23.37 3.05 15.88
C ALA A 389 23.62 3.30 17.38
N PRO A 390 23.92 2.26 18.18
CA PRO A 390 23.97 2.34 19.64
C PRO A 390 25.03 3.27 20.23
N ASN A 391 25.93 3.78 19.38
CA ASN A 391 27.02 4.67 19.77
C ASN A 391 26.84 6.09 19.24
N VAL A 392 25.92 6.35 18.32
CA VAL A 392 25.75 7.68 17.70
C VAL A 392 24.91 8.55 18.63
N ARG A 393 25.49 9.67 19.05
CA ARG A 393 24.97 10.52 20.12
C ARG A 393 24.27 11.75 19.56
N PRO A 394 23.25 12.29 20.27
CA PRO A 394 22.86 13.67 20.11
C PRO A 394 24.03 14.63 20.37
N PRO A 395 24.01 15.84 19.77
CA PRO A 395 22.89 16.44 19.05
C PRO A 395 22.66 15.84 17.65
N GLY A 396 21.43 15.90 17.14
CA GLY A 396 21.08 15.37 15.83
C GLY A 396 19.61 15.59 15.48
N VAL A 397 19.14 14.94 14.42
CA VAL A 397 17.71 14.92 14.10
C VAL A 397 17.00 13.91 14.99
N GLU A 398 15.88 14.32 15.57
CA GLU A 398 15.10 13.49 16.49
C GLU A 398 14.01 12.70 15.74
N SER A 399 13.62 13.16 14.55
CA SER A 399 12.60 12.54 13.71
C SER A 399 13.12 12.14 12.33
N SER A 400 12.47 11.13 11.78
CA SER A 400 12.62 10.71 10.40
C SER A 400 11.52 11.31 9.54
N ASN A 401 11.91 11.90 8.41
CA ASN A 401 11.00 12.57 7.49
C ASN A 401 11.43 12.33 6.04
N ALA A 402 10.46 12.27 5.13
CA ALA A 402 10.70 12.26 3.69
C ALA A 402 9.99 13.43 3.03
N TRP A 403 10.59 14.01 2.00
CA TRP A 403 10.03 15.09 1.19
C TRP A 403 10.21 14.77 -0.28
N MET A 404 9.19 15.11 -1.06
CA MET A 404 9.22 15.01 -2.51
C MET A 404 8.70 16.32 -3.10
N ARG A 405 9.41 16.85 -4.10
CA ARG A 405 8.94 17.98 -4.90
C ARG A 405 9.08 17.72 -6.38
N GLN A 406 8.04 18.10 -7.12
CA GLN A 406 7.97 17.92 -8.56
C GLN A 406 7.03 18.94 -9.19
N TYR A 407 7.26 19.25 -10.46
CA TYR A 407 6.29 20.01 -11.24
C TYR A 407 5.25 19.07 -11.85
N VAL A 408 3.98 19.46 -11.76
CA VAL A 408 2.87 18.69 -12.31
C VAL A 408 1.87 19.60 -12.99
N ALA A 409 0.99 19.01 -13.80
CA ALA A 409 -0.26 19.62 -14.22
C ALA A 409 -1.38 18.57 -14.17
N VAL A 410 -2.60 19.04 -13.95
CA VAL A 410 -3.80 18.20 -14.01
C VAL A 410 -4.32 18.21 -15.44
N ARG A 411 -4.53 17.05 -16.04
CA ARG A 411 -5.23 16.90 -17.31
C ARG A 411 -6.60 16.28 -17.08
N VAL A 412 -7.57 16.74 -17.86
CA VAL A 412 -8.96 16.29 -17.77
C VAL A 412 -9.39 15.72 -19.11
N LYS A 413 -9.95 14.52 -19.08
CA LYS A 413 -10.47 13.80 -20.26
C LYS A 413 -11.75 13.06 -19.91
N ASP A 414 -12.39 12.49 -20.94
CA ASP A 414 -13.60 11.66 -20.83
C ASP A 414 -14.71 12.30 -19.98
N VAL A 415 -14.95 13.59 -20.21
CA VAL A 415 -15.92 14.38 -19.45
C VAL A 415 -17.32 14.05 -19.93
N SER A 416 -18.24 13.88 -18.99
CA SER A 416 -19.67 13.79 -19.28
C SER A 416 -20.48 14.60 -18.27
N VAL A 417 -21.43 15.39 -18.76
CA VAL A 417 -22.36 16.18 -17.95
C VAL A 417 -23.74 15.56 -18.07
N ASN A 418 -24.34 15.16 -16.94
CA ASN A 418 -25.61 14.41 -16.92
C ASN A 418 -25.60 13.19 -17.87
N GLY A 419 -24.48 12.48 -17.94
CA GLY A 419 -24.29 11.32 -18.83
C GLY A 419 -24.03 11.67 -20.30
N THR A 420 -24.14 12.93 -20.72
CA THR A 420 -23.82 13.36 -22.09
C THR A 420 -22.34 13.66 -22.20
N ALA A 421 -21.62 12.97 -23.10
CA ALA A 421 -20.21 13.18 -23.32
C ALA A 421 -19.92 14.62 -23.82
N LEU A 422 -18.95 15.28 -23.19
CA LEU A 422 -18.47 16.60 -23.55
C LEU A 422 -17.04 16.48 -24.08
N ASN A 423 -16.84 16.88 -25.33
CA ASN A 423 -15.51 16.83 -25.93
C ASN A 423 -14.69 18.05 -25.48
N VAL A 424 -13.76 17.80 -24.55
CA VAL A 424 -12.86 18.82 -23.99
C VAL A 424 -11.55 18.96 -24.77
N GLY A 425 -11.30 18.16 -25.81
CA GLY A 425 -10.05 18.16 -26.55
C GLY A 425 -8.90 17.44 -25.82
N GLN A 426 -7.85 17.11 -26.57
CA GLN A 426 -6.73 16.29 -26.05
C GLN A 426 -5.76 17.05 -25.13
N ASN A 427 -5.78 18.38 -25.18
CA ASN A 427 -4.84 19.24 -24.45
C ASN A 427 -5.48 19.96 -23.27
N CYS A 428 -6.71 19.61 -22.89
CA CYS A 428 -7.38 20.23 -21.75
C CYS A 428 -6.66 19.91 -20.44
N GLY A 429 -6.10 20.94 -19.81
CA GLY A 429 -5.38 20.78 -18.57
C GLY A 429 -5.03 22.10 -17.89
N SER A 430 -4.58 21.99 -16.64
CA SER A 430 -4.11 23.12 -15.85
C SER A 430 -2.74 23.60 -16.33
N GLY A 431 -2.40 24.83 -15.97
CA GLY A 431 -1.01 25.27 -15.95
C GLY A 431 -0.13 24.41 -15.04
N ARG A 432 1.19 24.60 -15.18
CA ARG A 432 2.20 23.96 -14.34
C ARG A 432 2.08 24.44 -12.89
N THR A 433 2.16 23.53 -11.95
CA THR A 433 2.22 23.82 -10.51
C THR A 433 3.28 22.97 -9.82
N LEU A 434 3.70 23.41 -8.63
CA LEU A 434 4.62 22.69 -7.78
C LEU A 434 3.80 21.80 -6.83
N LEU A 435 4.03 20.49 -6.90
CA LEU A 435 3.52 19.54 -5.93
C LEU A 435 4.62 19.29 -4.89
N SER A 436 4.34 19.60 -3.63
CA SER A 436 5.26 19.37 -2.50
C SER A 436 4.61 18.41 -1.53
N LEU A 437 5.16 17.21 -1.43
CA LEU A 437 4.71 16.17 -0.50
C LEU A 437 5.73 15.97 0.61
N SER A 438 5.24 15.62 1.79
CA SER A 438 6.04 15.29 2.97
C SER A 438 5.45 14.10 3.71
N SER A 439 6.31 13.36 4.39
CA SER A 439 5.94 12.22 5.21
C SER A 439 6.71 12.28 6.53
N PHE A 440 5.99 12.21 7.65
CA PHE A 440 6.57 11.97 8.96
C PHE A 440 6.67 10.45 9.16
N MET A 441 7.89 9.96 9.32
CA MET A 441 8.20 8.54 9.47
C MET A 441 8.55 8.17 10.91
N GLY A 442 8.33 9.09 11.85
CA GLY A 442 8.42 8.84 13.28
C GLY A 442 9.66 9.38 13.98
N ASP A 443 9.70 9.20 15.29
CA ASP A 443 10.76 9.58 16.22
C ASP A 443 10.89 8.52 17.33
N GLU A 444 11.70 8.77 18.36
CA GLU A 444 11.84 7.80 19.46
C GLU A 444 10.54 7.61 20.28
N GLU A 445 9.66 8.60 20.34
CA GLU A 445 8.41 8.55 21.11
C GLU A 445 7.31 7.80 20.34
N THR A 446 7.16 8.12 19.06
CA THR A 446 6.17 7.51 18.17
C THR A 446 6.65 6.19 17.57
N GLY A 447 7.95 5.90 17.64
CA GLY A 447 8.61 4.79 16.94
C GLY A 447 8.91 5.15 15.49
N PHE A 448 9.78 4.39 14.83
CA PHE A 448 10.23 4.66 13.45
C PHE A 448 9.65 3.69 12.43
N ILE A 449 9.29 4.22 11.26
CA ILE A 449 9.00 3.46 10.04
C ILE A 449 10.16 3.62 9.07
N ARG A 450 10.55 2.52 8.43
CA ARG A 450 11.58 2.59 7.39
C ARG A 450 10.96 3.11 6.10
N PRO A 451 11.67 3.97 5.33
CA PRO A 451 11.15 4.48 4.06
C PRO A 451 10.73 3.37 3.09
N ASP A 452 11.37 2.20 3.14
CA ASP A 452 11.08 1.06 2.27
C ASP A 452 9.87 0.22 2.72
N ASP A 453 9.35 0.43 3.93
CA ASP A 453 8.14 -0.26 4.37
C ASP A 453 6.88 0.36 3.76
N GLY A 454 6.95 1.58 3.21
CA GLY A 454 5.82 2.36 2.70
C GLY A 454 5.29 3.37 3.73
N GLN A 455 4.80 4.52 3.25
CA GLN A 455 4.51 5.68 4.10
C GLN A 455 3.43 6.57 3.52
N THR A 456 2.81 7.33 4.42
CA THR A 456 1.82 8.34 4.08
C THR A 456 2.52 9.64 3.66
N PHE A 457 2.39 10.01 2.40
CA PHE A 457 2.75 11.32 1.90
C PHE A 457 1.55 12.26 1.91
N THR A 458 1.75 13.45 2.43
CA THR A 458 0.75 14.51 2.47
C THR A 458 1.31 15.80 1.94
N GLY A 459 0.49 16.62 1.31
CA GLY A 459 0.93 17.91 0.84
C GLY A 459 -0.17 18.74 0.22
N GLU A 460 0.09 20.03 0.14
CA GLU A 460 -0.81 20.99 -0.49
C GLU A 460 -0.38 21.27 -1.93
N MET A 461 -1.34 21.62 -2.77
CA MET A 461 -1.10 22.06 -4.13
C MET A 461 -2.10 23.15 -4.55
N ASP A 462 -1.58 24.09 -5.32
CA ASP A 462 -2.41 25.06 -6.03
C ASP A 462 -2.66 24.54 -7.44
N ILE A 463 -3.93 24.44 -7.85
CA ILE A 463 -4.27 24.06 -9.22
C ILE A 463 -4.39 25.34 -10.04
N PRO A 464 -3.51 25.60 -11.04
CA PRO A 464 -3.56 26.81 -11.84
C PRO A 464 -4.77 26.80 -12.80
N ALA A 465 -5.00 27.92 -13.48
CA ALA A 465 -6.02 28.01 -14.51
C ALA A 465 -5.86 26.94 -15.59
N PHE A 466 -6.99 26.46 -16.10
CA PHE A 466 -7.06 25.55 -17.23
C PHE A 466 -6.90 26.31 -18.54
N SER A 467 -6.38 25.63 -19.56
CA SER A 467 -6.33 26.12 -20.93
C SER A 467 -6.57 24.99 -21.93
N HIS A 468 -6.88 25.38 -23.17
CA HIS A 468 -7.07 24.46 -24.30
C HIS A 468 -8.19 23.43 -24.08
N CYS A 469 -9.22 23.81 -23.33
CA CYS A 469 -10.38 22.97 -23.09
C CYS A 469 -11.51 23.32 -24.07
N GLY A 470 -12.03 22.31 -24.75
CA GLY A 470 -13.11 22.40 -25.73
C GLY A 470 -12.61 22.28 -27.18
N VAL A 471 -13.48 21.76 -28.05
CA VAL A 471 -13.21 21.61 -29.50
C VAL A 471 -14.05 22.53 -30.39
N GLY A 472 -14.97 23.31 -29.79
CA GLY A 472 -15.84 24.25 -30.50
C GLY A 472 -16.01 25.57 -29.73
N GLU A 473 -16.33 25.48 -28.45
CA GLU A 473 -16.30 26.61 -27.52
C GLU A 473 -15.14 26.49 -26.53
N ASP A 474 -14.71 27.61 -25.95
CA ASP A 474 -13.68 27.63 -24.91
C ASP A 474 -14.29 27.26 -23.54
N LEU A 475 -13.98 26.05 -23.08
CA LEU A 475 -14.41 25.52 -21.79
C LEU A 475 -13.40 25.83 -20.66
N SER A 476 -12.27 26.47 -20.97
CA SER A 476 -11.19 26.75 -20.01
C SER A 476 -11.68 27.58 -18.80
N PRO A 477 -12.53 28.62 -18.96
CA PRO A 477 -13.09 29.36 -17.83
C PRO A 477 -13.94 28.49 -16.90
N LEU A 478 -14.68 27.52 -17.44
CA LEU A 478 -15.54 26.62 -16.65
C LEU A 478 -14.72 25.69 -15.75
N PHE A 479 -13.69 25.06 -16.31
CA PHE A 479 -12.77 24.20 -15.52
C PHE A 479 -11.97 25.03 -14.51
N THR A 480 -11.54 26.23 -14.90
CA THR A 480 -10.84 27.15 -14.00
C THR A 480 -11.72 27.59 -12.82
N ALA A 481 -12.98 27.93 -13.09
CA ALA A 481 -13.94 28.30 -12.06
C ALA A 481 -14.18 27.15 -11.09
N SER A 482 -14.28 25.92 -11.60
CA SER A 482 -14.67 24.73 -10.83
C SER A 482 -13.51 24.08 -10.05
N ILE A 483 -12.32 23.97 -10.64
CA ILE A 483 -11.23 23.12 -10.13
C ILE A 483 -10.05 23.97 -9.63
N SER A 484 -9.66 25.00 -10.38
CA SER A 484 -8.45 25.79 -10.06
C SER A 484 -8.58 26.55 -8.75
N GLY A 485 -7.47 26.72 -8.04
CA GLY A 485 -7.42 27.46 -6.77
C GLY A 485 -6.41 26.87 -5.80
N SER A 486 -6.26 27.54 -4.66
CA SER A 486 -5.35 27.12 -3.59
C SER A 486 -6.03 26.25 -2.53
N GLY A 487 -5.21 25.62 -1.71
CA GLY A 487 -5.66 24.78 -0.58
C GLY A 487 -6.22 23.44 -1.02
N ASN A 488 -5.85 22.96 -2.22
CA ASN A 488 -6.02 21.54 -2.51
C ASN A 488 -4.93 20.78 -1.75
N TYR A 489 -5.24 19.55 -1.38
CA TYR A 489 -4.48 18.70 -0.49
C TYR A 489 -4.51 17.29 -1.04
N ALA A 490 -3.35 16.65 -1.09
CA ALA A 490 -3.19 15.26 -1.46
C ALA A 490 -2.71 14.47 -0.24
N LYS A 491 -3.31 13.31 -0.03
CA LYS A 491 -2.84 12.27 0.89
C LYS A 491 -2.68 10.98 0.09
N ILE A 492 -1.47 10.46 0.02
CA ILE A 492 -1.10 9.29 -0.77
C ILE A 492 -0.38 8.32 0.16
N GLU A 493 -0.94 7.13 0.31
CA GLU A 493 -0.25 6.02 0.97
C GLU A 493 0.64 5.34 -0.06
N SER A 494 1.93 5.25 0.22
CA SER A 494 2.89 4.45 -0.54
C SER A 494 2.92 3.03 0.02
N GLY A 495 2.88 2.04 -0.85
CA GLY A 495 3.23 0.66 -0.53
C GLY A 495 4.74 0.51 -0.28
N PRO A 496 5.16 -0.69 0.15
CA PRO A 496 6.56 -1.06 0.27
C PRO A 496 7.36 -0.75 -0.99
N TRP A 497 8.61 -0.34 -0.80
CA TRP A 497 9.51 -0.04 -1.91
C TRP A 497 10.22 -1.30 -2.36
N CYS A 498 10.07 -1.67 -3.63
CA CYS A 498 10.77 -2.80 -4.21
C CYS A 498 12.01 -2.31 -4.99
N ARG A 499 13.00 -3.20 -5.13
CA ARG A 499 14.24 -2.93 -5.90
C ARG A 499 14.20 -3.72 -7.21
N PRO A 500 14.16 -3.05 -8.38
CA PRO A 500 14.08 -3.74 -9.67
C PRO A 500 15.25 -4.70 -9.96
N SER A 501 16.43 -4.49 -9.36
CA SER A 501 17.62 -5.33 -9.55
C SER A 501 17.63 -6.61 -8.69
N GLU A 502 16.77 -6.69 -7.66
CA GLU A 502 16.62 -7.87 -6.81
C GLU A 502 15.36 -8.61 -7.29
N THR A 503 15.54 -9.61 -8.18
CA THR A 503 14.52 -10.41 -8.89
C THR A 503 13.50 -11.17 -8.01
N ARG A 504 13.42 -10.88 -6.72
CA ARG A 504 12.41 -11.44 -5.80
C ARG A 504 11.39 -10.43 -5.31
N ASP A 505 11.65 -9.13 -5.37
CA ASP A 505 10.81 -8.13 -4.68
C ASP A 505 9.88 -7.31 -5.59
N CYS A 506 10.13 -7.23 -6.91
CA CYS A 506 9.23 -6.52 -7.85
C CYS A 506 8.45 -7.45 -8.80
N ASP A 507 8.84 -8.73 -8.93
CA ASP A 507 8.18 -9.71 -9.81
C ASP A 507 6.87 -10.25 -9.21
N ALA A 508 6.80 -10.34 -7.87
CA ALA A 508 5.54 -10.30 -7.15
C ALA A 508 5.17 -8.82 -7.05
N ASP A 509 4.46 -8.31 -8.06
CA ASP A 509 3.84 -6.98 -8.13
C ASP A 509 4.11 -6.06 -6.92
N PRO A 510 4.81 -4.89 -7.08
CA PRO A 510 5.09 -4.02 -5.94
C PRO A 510 3.84 -3.85 -5.10
N GLU A 511 3.96 -4.23 -3.83
CA GLU A 511 2.81 -4.42 -2.95
C GLU A 511 1.97 -3.15 -2.93
N GLU A 512 0.67 -3.30 -3.17
CA GLU A 512 -0.28 -2.19 -3.08
C GLU A 512 -0.17 -1.54 -1.70
N PRO A 513 -0.41 -0.22 -1.59
CA PRO A 513 -0.39 0.45 -0.31
C PRO A 513 -1.36 -0.21 0.66
N GLN A 514 -0.79 -0.73 1.74
CA GLN A 514 -1.54 -1.40 2.79
C GLN A 514 -2.12 -0.37 3.76
N THR A 515 -3.43 -0.45 3.98
CA THR A 515 -4.12 0.41 4.94
C THR A 515 -4.93 -0.39 5.94
N TRP A 516 -5.10 0.15 7.15
CA TRP A 516 -5.94 -0.49 8.15
C TRP A 516 -7.40 -0.14 7.94
N THR A 517 -8.26 -1.13 8.07
CA THR A 517 -9.65 -0.94 8.44
C THR A 517 -9.82 -1.40 9.87
N ILE A 518 -10.39 -0.52 10.70
CA ILE A 518 -10.60 -0.76 12.13
C ILE A 518 -12.10 -0.74 12.42
N SER A 519 -12.60 -1.78 13.07
CA SER A 519 -14.00 -1.92 13.48
C SER A 519 -14.09 -2.63 14.83
N PRO A 520 -14.95 -2.21 15.77
CA PRO A 520 -15.91 -1.11 15.64
C PRO A 520 -15.29 0.29 15.77
N GLY A 521 -14.01 0.41 16.17
CA GLY A 521 -13.43 1.68 16.60
C GLY A 521 -14.03 2.16 17.93
N GLY A 522 -13.79 3.43 18.27
CA GLY A 522 -14.23 4.08 19.50
C GLY A 522 -13.18 4.10 20.61
N ASP A 523 -13.62 4.44 21.81
CA ASP A 523 -12.78 4.40 23.01
C ASP A 523 -12.55 2.95 23.44
N VAL A 524 -11.29 2.58 23.61
CA VAL A 524 -10.87 1.23 23.99
C VAL A 524 -10.11 1.31 25.31
N THR A 525 -10.42 0.38 26.21
CA THR A 525 -9.61 0.12 27.41
C THR A 525 -9.00 -1.26 27.31
N ALA A 526 -7.67 -1.33 27.28
CA ALA A 526 -6.93 -2.57 27.29
C ALA A 526 -6.37 -2.86 28.69
N THR A 527 -6.79 -3.95 29.32
CA THR A 527 -6.46 -4.25 30.72
C THR A 527 -5.62 -5.51 30.87
N VAL A 528 -4.68 -5.51 31.82
CA VAL A 528 -3.88 -6.69 32.18
C VAL A 528 -3.78 -6.79 33.70
N ALA A 529 -3.92 -8.00 34.23
CA ALA A 529 -3.82 -8.29 35.66
C ALA A 529 -3.28 -9.72 35.88
N PRO A 530 -2.16 -9.91 36.61
CA PRO A 530 -1.26 -8.89 37.11
C PRO A 530 -0.38 -8.29 35.99
N PHE A 531 0.10 -7.06 36.19
CA PHE A 531 1.14 -6.46 35.35
C PHE A 531 2.50 -6.60 36.03
N VAL A 532 3.49 -7.16 35.34
CA VAL A 532 4.80 -7.45 35.93
C VAL A 532 5.93 -6.93 35.04
N ILE A 533 6.83 -6.14 35.65
CA ILE A 533 8.13 -5.79 35.10
C ILE A 533 9.16 -6.59 35.89
N ALA A 534 9.74 -7.62 35.29
CA ALA A 534 10.81 -8.41 35.90
C ALA A 534 12.14 -7.65 35.86
N GLY A 535 12.84 -7.58 36.99
CA GLY A 535 14.22 -7.08 37.08
C GLY A 535 15.24 -8.21 36.98
N THR A 536 16.46 -7.97 37.44
CA THR A 536 17.47 -9.04 37.60
C THR A 536 17.24 -9.86 38.87
N GLY A 537 17.54 -11.17 38.81
CA GLY A 537 17.30 -12.08 39.93
C GLY A 537 15.81 -12.30 40.19
N ALA A 538 15.42 -12.30 41.47
CA ALA A 538 14.03 -12.49 41.91
C ALA A 538 13.25 -11.17 42.07
N SER A 539 13.82 -10.05 41.66
CA SER A 539 13.19 -8.74 41.83
C SER A 539 12.19 -8.45 40.72
N GLN A 540 11.06 -7.86 41.06
CA GLN A 540 10.02 -7.48 40.11
C GLN A 540 9.23 -6.27 40.61
N ILE A 541 8.78 -5.41 39.68
CA ILE A 541 7.69 -4.46 39.95
C ILE A 541 6.41 -5.17 39.53
N ARG A 542 5.50 -5.40 40.48
CA ARG A 542 4.23 -6.08 40.27
C ARG A 542 3.11 -5.09 40.57
N CYS A 543 2.22 -4.87 39.62
CA CYS A 543 0.97 -4.14 39.83
C CYS A 543 -0.20 -5.13 39.80
N GLU A 544 -1.21 -4.88 40.62
CA GLU A 544 -2.46 -5.63 40.61
C GLU A 544 -3.11 -5.59 39.22
N ALA A 545 -3.12 -4.40 38.60
CA ALA A 545 -3.58 -4.20 37.25
C ALA A 545 -2.86 -3.04 36.55
N ALA A 546 -2.84 -3.08 35.23
CA ALA A 546 -2.58 -1.94 34.37
C ALA A 546 -3.70 -1.81 33.32
N ALA A 547 -4.08 -0.58 33.00
CA ALA A 547 -5.06 -0.28 31.96
C ALA A 547 -4.53 0.78 31.01
N LEU A 548 -4.63 0.51 29.71
CA LEU A 548 -4.27 1.41 28.62
C LEU A 548 -5.56 1.94 28.01
N ARG A 549 -5.75 3.27 28.02
CA ARG A 549 -6.93 3.92 27.41
C ARG A 549 -6.53 4.65 26.15
N PHE A 550 -7.27 4.47 25.08
CA PHE A 550 -6.98 5.08 23.78
C PHE A 550 -8.23 5.14 22.90
N HIS A 551 -8.21 6.02 21.91
CA HIS A 551 -9.28 6.14 20.92
C HIS A 551 -8.82 5.59 19.57
N LEU A 552 -9.63 4.72 18.96
CA LEU A 552 -9.41 4.26 17.59
C LEU A 552 -10.52 4.79 16.69
N ASP A 553 -10.14 5.56 15.67
CA ASP A 553 -11.11 6.04 14.70
C ASP A 553 -11.72 4.86 13.90
N LYS A 554 -13.05 4.72 13.94
CA LYS A 554 -13.78 3.78 13.09
C LYS A 554 -13.70 4.23 11.63
N GLN A 555 -12.68 3.78 10.92
CA GLN A 555 -12.46 4.20 9.54
C GLN A 555 -11.89 3.08 8.68
N HIS A 556 -12.29 3.14 7.41
CA HIS A 556 -11.60 2.44 6.34
C HIS A 556 -10.41 3.27 5.90
N TRP A 557 -9.31 2.60 5.59
CA TRP A 557 -8.11 3.17 4.97
C TRP A 557 -7.33 4.13 5.88
N ARG A 558 -7.05 3.66 7.09
CA ARG A 558 -6.14 4.31 8.03
C ARG A 558 -4.68 4.02 7.66
N GLN A 559 -3.85 5.03 7.84
CA GLN A 559 -2.39 4.91 7.80
C GLN A 559 -1.91 3.85 8.80
N ARG A 560 -0.80 3.17 8.51
CA ARG A 560 -0.24 2.11 9.38
C ARG A 560 0.46 2.64 10.64
N PHE A 561 0.77 3.92 10.64
CA PHE A 561 1.55 4.60 11.67
C PHE A 561 0.68 5.46 12.58
N MET A 562 1.01 5.51 13.87
CA MET A 562 0.33 6.34 14.87
C MET A 562 -1.19 6.11 14.86
N LEU A 563 -1.59 4.85 15.08
CA LEU A 563 -3.00 4.45 15.10
C LEU A 563 -3.79 5.10 16.23
N ALA A 564 -3.17 5.20 17.41
CA ALA A 564 -3.76 5.84 18.58
C ALA A 564 -2.69 6.28 19.58
N GLU A 565 -2.96 7.39 20.25
CA GLU A 565 -2.26 7.81 21.46
C GLU A 565 -2.86 7.08 22.68
N VAL A 566 -2.01 6.66 23.61
CA VAL A 566 -2.36 5.78 24.72
C VAL A 566 -2.06 6.44 26.05
N THR A 567 -3.05 6.41 26.95
CA THR A 567 -2.95 6.87 28.33
C THR A 567 -2.92 5.67 29.29
N PRO A 568 -1.76 5.33 29.89
CA PRO A 568 -1.63 4.23 30.82
C PRO A 568 -2.07 4.62 32.24
N THR A 569 -2.60 3.64 32.96
CA THR A 569 -2.88 3.72 34.40
C THR A 569 -2.43 2.42 35.07
N PHE A 570 -1.93 2.54 36.30
CA PHE A 570 -1.42 1.41 37.08
C PHE A 570 -2.05 1.42 38.47
N THR A 571 -2.36 0.24 39.02
CA THR A 571 -3.01 0.11 40.33
C THR A 571 -2.32 -0.96 41.17
N GLY A 572 -2.20 -0.71 42.48
CA GLY A 572 -1.68 -1.69 43.44
C GLY A 572 -0.22 -2.09 43.16
N CYS A 573 0.63 -1.14 42.76
CA CYS A 573 2.01 -1.46 42.41
C CYS A 573 2.89 -1.63 43.65
N VAL A 574 3.64 -2.72 43.66
CA VAL A 574 4.66 -3.05 44.65
C VAL A 574 5.96 -3.44 43.97
N LEU A 575 7.07 -3.04 44.56
CA LEU A 575 8.37 -3.65 44.29
C LEU A 575 8.51 -4.88 45.18
N SER A 576 8.66 -6.06 44.59
CA SER A 576 9.08 -7.27 45.29
C SER A 576 10.57 -7.48 45.08
N ALA A 577 11.35 -7.49 46.15
CA ALA A 577 12.79 -7.76 46.12
C ALA A 577 13.22 -8.45 47.41
N SER A 578 14.01 -9.53 47.29
CA SER A 578 14.55 -10.28 48.43
C SER A 578 13.48 -10.72 49.46
N GLY A 579 12.29 -11.10 48.98
CA GLY A 579 11.17 -11.54 49.83
C GLY A 579 10.42 -10.43 50.56
N ARG A 580 10.68 -9.14 50.25
CA ARG A 580 9.98 -7.98 50.81
C ARG A 580 9.20 -7.26 49.72
N GLU A 581 8.07 -6.67 50.08
CA GLU A 581 7.26 -5.83 49.20
C GLU A 581 7.29 -4.36 49.65
N PHE A 582 7.43 -3.45 48.69
CA PHE A 582 7.44 -2.00 48.93
C PHE A 582 6.42 -1.32 48.02
N PRO A 583 5.47 -0.54 48.56
CA PRO A 583 4.50 0.19 47.74
C PRO A 583 5.18 1.17 46.79
N LEU A 584 4.71 1.21 45.54
CA LEU A 584 5.17 2.10 44.48
C LEU A 584 3.99 2.88 43.87
N ALA A 585 4.23 4.15 43.57
CA ALA A 585 3.41 4.94 42.66
C ALA A 585 4.08 4.95 41.29
N LEU A 586 3.42 4.37 40.28
CA LEU A 586 3.86 4.43 38.89
C LEU A 586 3.17 5.60 38.19
N SER A 587 3.97 6.42 37.51
CA SER A 587 3.51 7.48 36.62
C SER A 587 4.17 7.36 35.25
N VAL A 588 3.53 7.93 34.25
CA VAL A 588 4.02 7.95 32.87
C VAL A 588 4.67 9.30 32.61
N ALA A 589 5.79 9.32 31.90
CA ALA A 589 6.58 10.54 31.65
C ALA A 589 6.62 10.97 30.18
N SER A 590 5.78 10.37 29.33
CA SER A 590 5.75 10.53 27.87
C SER A 590 4.41 10.06 27.30
N ASN A 591 4.10 10.42 26.06
CA ASN A 591 2.94 9.86 25.38
C ASN A 591 3.31 8.50 24.77
N TRP A 592 2.36 7.57 24.78
CA TRP A 592 2.57 6.24 24.21
C TRP A 592 1.77 6.13 22.93
N TRP A 593 2.32 5.46 21.91
CA TRP A 593 1.70 5.38 20.58
C TRP A 593 1.57 3.94 20.11
N PHE A 594 0.37 3.55 19.67
CA PHE A 594 0.17 2.30 18.94
C PHE A 594 0.51 2.48 17.45
N ASN A 595 1.30 1.55 16.93
CA ASN A 595 1.58 1.37 15.52
C ASN A 595 1.15 -0.03 15.08
N GLY A 596 0.69 -0.15 13.83
CA GLY A 596 0.42 -1.44 13.21
C GLY A 596 1.55 -1.84 12.29
N ARG A 597 2.00 -3.09 12.37
CA ARG A 597 2.90 -3.72 11.41
C ARG A 597 2.13 -4.72 10.52
N PRO A 598 2.67 -5.09 9.35
CA PRO A 598 1.99 -6.03 8.45
C PRO A 598 1.54 -7.31 9.15
N ILE A 599 0.40 -7.86 8.72
CA ILE A 599 -0.17 -9.09 9.27
C ILE A 599 0.73 -10.26 8.89
N VAL A 600 1.15 -11.05 9.87
CA VAL A 600 1.91 -12.29 9.65
C VAL A 600 1.08 -13.44 10.21
N ASN A 601 0.70 -14.41 9.38
CA ASN A 601 -0.12 -15.56 9.76
C ASN A 601 -1.43 -15.16 10.46
N ASP A 602 -2.21 -14.26 9.86
CA ASP A 602 -3.49 -13.73 10.39
C ASP A 602 -3.40 -13.04 11.76
N THR A 603 -2.20 -12.84 12.30
CA THR A 603 -1.97 -12.11 13.54
C THR A 603 -1.49 -10.71 13.23
N VAL A 604 -2.23 -9.72 13.74
CA VAL A 604 -1.86 -8.32 13.61
C VAL A 604 -0.72 -8.04 14.58
N THR A 605 0.44 -7.66 14.06
CA THR A 605 1.54 -7.23 14.93
C THR A 605 1.33 -5.77 15.31
N LEU A 606 1.18 -5.49 16.60
CA LEU A 606 1.11 -4.14 17.14
C LEU A 606 2.38 -3.80 17.90
N GLU A 607 2.74 -2.53 17.84
CA GLU A 607 3.86 -1.96 18.58
C GLU A 607 3.37 -0.77 19.39
N LEU A 608 3.67 -0.74 20.68
CA LEU A 608 3.38 0.37 21.57
C LEU A 608 4.70 1.05 21.93
N ASN A 609 4.92 2.24 21.37
CA ASN A 609 6.15 3.02 21.54
C ASN A 609 6.00 4.13 22.59
N GLY A 610 7.12 4.81 22.88
CA GLY A 610 7.13 5.97 23.76
C GLY A 610 7.12 5.61 25.24
N ILE A 611 7.44 4.37 25.62
CA ILE A 611 7.29 3.90 26.99
C ILE A 611 8.41 4.47 27.88
N LEU A 612 8.05 5.43 28.74
CA LEU A 612 8.87 5.91 29.84
C LEU A 612 8.06 5.92 31.15
N ILE A 613 8.44 5.03 32.07
CA ILE A 613 7.75 4.80 33.36
C ILE A 613 8.61 5.35 34.49
N ASN A 614 7.97 6.07 35.40
CA ASN A 614 8.57 6.54 36.64
C ASN A 614 7.90 5.83 37.82
N ALA A 615 8.63 4.96 38.50
CA ALA A 615 8.19 4.24 39.67
C ALA A 615 8.80 4.88 40.93
N SER A 616 7.99 5.55 41.74
CA SER A 616 8.42 6.27 42.93
C SER A 616 7.87 5.65 44.21
N GLY A 617 8.66 5.66 45.28
CA GLY A 617 8.24 5.10 46.56
C GLY A 617 9.22 5.40 47.68
N LYS A 618 8.78 5.18 48.92
CA LYS A 618 9.66 5.22 50.11
C LYS A 618 10.26 3.84 50.29
N ILE A 619 11.54 3.71 49.97
CA ILE A 619 12.22 2.41 50.00
C ILE A 619 13.48 2.54 50.85
N PRO A 620 13.78 1.54 51.71
CA PRO A 620 15.01 1.56 52.48
C PRO A 620 16.22 1.54 51.54
N ALA A 621 17.24 2.36 51.85
CA ALA A 621 18.44 2.45 51.01
C ALA A 621 19.27 1.15 50.99
N THR A 622 19.03 0.24 51.95
CA THR A 622 19.68 -1.07 52.05
C THR A 622 18.64 -2.17 52.24
N ALA A 623 18.94 -3.38 51.76
CA ALA A 623 18.10 -4.56 51.97
C ALA A 623 17.89 -4.88 53.47
N THR A 624 18.84 -4.47 54.33
CA THR A 624 18.79 -4.66 55.79
C THR A 624 17.79 -3.74 56.49
N GLY A 625 17.33 -2.65 55.85
CA GLY A 625 16.34 -1.74 56.43
C GLY A 625 16.89 -0.79 57.51
N GLU A 626 18.20 -0.73 57.71
CA GLU A 626 18.83 0.08 58.78
C GLU A 626 18.94 1.57 58.43
N VAL A 627 18.82 1.93 57.14
CA VAL A 627 18.87 3.33 56.69
C VAL A 627 17.44 3.87 56.55
N PRO A 628 17.13 5.07 57.06
CA PRO A 628 15.81 5.69 56.91
C PRO A 628 15.35 5.66 55.45
N SER A 629 14.08 5.32 55.24
CA SER A 629 13.48 5.25 53.91
C SER A 629 13.64 6.60 53.22
N THR A 630 14.39 6.64 52.12
CA THR A 630 14.44 7.80 51.25
C THR A 630 13.40 7.63 50.16
N SER A 631 12.64 8.69 49.88
CA SER A 631 11.86 8.73 48.65
C SER A 631 12.84 8.75 47.48
N CYS A 632 12.79 7.75 46.62
CA CYS A 632 13.49 7.80 45.34
C CYS A 632 12.61 7.23 44.22
N ALA A 633 13.06 7.40 42.99
CA ALA A 633 12.32 7.04 41.79
C ALA A 633 13.20 6.22 40.85
N ILE A 634 12.69 5.07 40.42
CA ILE A 634 13.22 4.30 39.29
C ILE A 634 12.59 4.84 38.03
N ARG A 635 13.42 5.23 37.06
CA ARG A 635 12.97 5.57 35.71
C ARG A 635 13.32 4.43 34.76
N ILE A 636 12.34 3.98 33.99
CA ILE A 636 12.45 2.81 33.09
C ILE A 636 11.98 3.24 31.71
N GLY A 637 12.87 3.17 30.72
CA GLY A 637 12.54 3.62 29.37
C GLY A 637 13.57 3.29 28.29
N ASN A 638 14.74 2.72 28.57
CA ASN A 638 15.76 2.59 27.51
C ASN A 638 15.71 1.25 26.76
N ILE A 639 16.03 1.25 25.46
CA ILE A 639 16.26 0.01 24.70
C ILE A 639 17.63 -0.59 25.11
N PRO A 640 17.71 -1.90 25.41
CA PRO A 640 18.93 -2.61 25.83
C PRO A 640 20.19 -2.37 24.98
N ALA A 641 20.04 -2.12 23.68
CA ALA A 641 21.18 -2.02 22.77
C ALA A 641 21.95 -0.71 22.89
N LEU A 642 21.32 0.36 23.38
CA LEU A 642 21.91 1.70 23.41
C LEU A 642 22.71 1.86 24.72
N ALA A 643 24.03 2.05 24.62
CA ALA A 643 24.87 2.45 25.75
C ALA A 643 24.78 3.96 26.00
N SER A 644 23.55 4.48 26.00
CA SER A 644 23.30 5.91 26.13
C SER A 644 23.22 6.33 27.59
N THR A 645 23.90 7.42 27.92
CA THR A 645 23.64 8.19 29.15
C THR A 645 22.41 9.08 29.01
N GLU A 646 21.71 9.03 27.89
CA GLU A 646 20.46 9.74 27.73
C GLU A 646 19.29 8.83 28.02
N GLU A 647 18.20 9.46 28.41
CA GLU A 647 16.93 8.81 28.62
C GLU A 647 16.21 8.74 27.27
N THR A 648 15.93 7.53 26.84
CA THR A 648 15.23 7.16 25.59
C THR A 648 13.93 6.45 25.96
N TYR A 649 13.13 6.10 24.96
CA TYR A 649 11.87 5.40 25.13
C TYR A 649 11.97 3.91 24.79
N ALA A 650 11.12 3.12 25.45
CA ALA A 650 11.01 1.70 25.21
C ALA A 650 9.77 1.42 24.37
N GLY A 651 9.72 0.22 23.80
CA GLY A 651 8.57 -0.26 23.06
C GLY A 651 8.13 -1.65 23.54
N LEU A 652 6.82 -1.90 23.47
CA LEU A 652 6.23 -3.23 23.57
C LEU A 652 5.86 -3.69 22.16
N VAL A 653 6.33 -4.87 21.75
CA VAL A 653 5.94 -5.49 20.48
C VAL A 653 5.17 -6.77 20.78
N GLY A 654 4.06 -6.98 20.08
CA GLY A 654 3.17 -8.10 20.36
C GLY A 654 2.20 -8.42 19.24
N GLY A 655 1.57 -9.58 19.35
CA GLY A 655 0.47 -9.99 18.48
C GLY A 655 -0.87 -9.58 19.07
N TYR A 656 -1.79 -9.13 18.23
CA TYR A 656 -3.18 -8.90 18.56
C TYR A 656 -4.06 -9.94 17.90
N ALA A 657 -4.80 -10.69 18.71
CA ALA A 657 -5.75 -11.70 18.25
C ALA A 657 -6.90 -11.86 19.26
N ASN A 658 -8.12 -12.06 18.76
CA ASN A 658 -9.31 -12.36 19.57
C ASN A 658 -9.51 -11.36 20.74
N GLY A 659 -9.38 -10.06 20.47
CA GLY A 659 -9.55 -9.03 21.50
C GLY A 659 -8.37 -8.87 22.45
N THR A 660 -7.27 -9.60 22.29
CA THR A 660 -6.14 -9.59 23.23
C THR A 660 -4.84 -9.20 22.54
N PHE A 661 -4.16 -8.19 23.08
CA PHE A 661 -2.80 -7.80 22.69
C PHE A 661 -1.79 -8.47 23.62
N THR A 662 -1.05 -9.45 23.11
CA THR A 662 0.00 -10.14 23.88
C THR A 662 1.36 -9.61 23.48
N ALA A 663 2.01 -8.89 24.40
CA ALA A 663 3.24 -8.17 24.10
C ALA A 663 4.37 -8.46 25.08
N SER A 664 5.58 -8.19 24.61
CA SER A 664 6.78 -8.24 25.43
C SER A 664 7.69 -7.04 25.14
N ALA A 665 8.47 -6.65 26.15
CA ALA A 665 9.46 -5.60 26.03
C ALA A 665 10.71 -5.98 26.81
N SER A 666 11.86 -5.55 26.31
CA SER A 666 13.07 -5.43 27.09
C SER A 666 13.36 -3.94 27.28
N MET A 667 13.54 -3.53 28.54
CA MET A 667 13.71 -2.15 28.95
C MET A 667 14.96 -2.03 29.82
N ARG A 668 15.48 -0.82 29.97
CA ARG A 668 16.58 -0.51 30.88
C ARG A 668 16.18 0.58 31.85
N VAL A 669 16.74 0.49 33.06
CA VAL A 669 16.70 1.55 34.05
C VAL A 669 17.53 2.72 33.54
N THR A 670 16.94 3.90 33.47
CA THR A 670 17.59 5.10 32.92
C THR A 670 18.55 5.68 33.96
N ASN A 671 19.55 6.44 33.50
CA ASN A 671 20.52 7.09 34.39
C ASN A 671 19.89 8.22 35.25
N LYS A 672 18.70 8.71 34.87
CA LYS A 672 17.90 9.67 35.65
C LYS A 672 17.22 9.02 36.87
N THR A 673 17.37 7.71 37.06
CA THR A 673 17.00 7.03 38.30
C THR A 673 17.77 7.65 39.48
N THR A 674 17.01 8.13 40.47
CA THR A 674 17.55 8.76 41.69
C THR A 674 17.93 7.73 42.76
N CYS A 675 17.53 6.48 42.58
CA CYS A 675 17.87 5.38 43.45
C CYS A 675 19.32 4.91 43.20
N PRO A 676 20.23 4.96 44.20
CA PRO A 676 21.66 4.74 43.99
C PRO A 676 22.00 3.30 43.53
N SER A 677 21.26 2.30 43.99
CA SER A 677 21.32 0.92 43.48
C SER A 677 20.24 0.06 44.14
N TRP A 678 19.32 -0.52 43.38
CA TRP A 678 18.32 -1.47 43.93
C TRP A 678 18.59 -2.87 43.46
N THR A 679 18.39 -3.86 44.34
CA THR A 679 18.50 -5.28 44.00
C THR A 679 17.53 -5.58 42.86
N GLY A 680 18.05 -5.92 41.69
CA GLY A 680 17.25 -6.19 40.50
C GLY A 680 17.08 -5.06 39.49
N PHE A 681 17.13 -3.81 39.95
CA PHE A 681 16.90 -2.62 39.12
C PHE A 681 18.04 -1.63 39.34
N SER A 682 19.23 -2.00 38.87
CA SER A 682 20.39 -1.10 38.83
C SER A 682 20.43 -0.35 37.50
N ARG A 683 21.24 0.72 37.42
CA ARG A 683 21.49 1.44 36.13
C ARG A 683 22.08 0.54 35.04
N ALA A 684 22.70 -0.57 35.42
CA ALA A 684 23.19 -1.60 34.49
C ALA A 684 22.18 -2.75 34.28
N GLY A 685 21.08 -2.75 35.03
CA GLY A 685 20.04 -3.77 35.02
C GLY A 685 19.05 -3.59 33.88
N PHE A 686 18.40 -4.69 33.52
CA PHE A 686 17.35 -4.74 32.52
C PHE A 686 16.02 -5.04 33.20
N GLY A 687 14.98 -4.29 32.82
CA GLY A 687 13.60 -4.66 33.05
C GLY A 687 13.10 -5.50 31.87
N ARG A 688 12.25 -6.49 32.13
CA ARG A 688 11.54 -7.24 31.09
C ARG A 688 10.06 -7.29 31.40
N ILE A 689 9.25 -6.93 30.42
CA ILE A 689 7.81 -7.23 30.44
C ILE A 689 7.66 -8.49 29.61
N THR A 690 7.26 -9.59 30.24
CA THR A 690 7.10 -10.89 29.57
C THR A 690 5.63 -11.25 29.49
N ASN A 691 5.13 -11.44 28.26
CA ASN A 691 3.79 -11.97 27.97
C ASN A 691 2.66 -11.18 28.65
N ALA A 692 2.72 -9.84 28.61
CA ALA A 692 1.61 -9.03 29.07
C ALA A 692 0.46 -9.17 28.06
N ALA A 693 -0.62 -9.82 28.46
CA ALA A 693 -1.82 -10.05 27.66
C ALA A 693 -2.88 -9.01 28.05
N PHE A 694 -2.97 -7.93 27.27
CA PHE A 694 -3.96 -6.88 27.49
C PHE A 694 -5.27 -7.26 26.79
N ALA A 695 -6.33 -7.48 27.56
CA ALA A 695 -7.68 -7.70 27.04
C ALA A 695 -8.32 -6.35 26.69
N TRP A 696 -8.72 -6.17 25.43
CA TRP A 696 -9.31 -4.94 24.91
C TRP A 696 -10.82 -4.97 25.02
N ASP A 697 -11.39 -3.90 25.54
CA ASP A 697 -12.84 -3.67 25.62
C ASP A 697 -13.21 -2.29 25.02
N PRO A 698 -14.02 -2.23 23.95
CA PRO A 698 -14.49 -3.37 23.17
C PRO A 698 -13.36 -3.99 22.32
N PRO A 699 -13.45 -5.30 22.00
CA PRO A 699 -12.51 -5.93 21.08
C PRO A 699 -12.61 -5.28 19.70
N GLN A 700 -11.47 -5.24 19.00
CA GLN A 700 -11.32 -4.62 17.69
C GLN A 700 -11.03 -5.70 16.65
N ASN A 701 -11.40 -5.42 15.42
CA ASN A 701 -11.03 -6.16 14.24
C ASN A 701 -10.16 -5.25 13.36
N PHE A 702 -8.94 -5.71 13.11
CA PHE A 702 -7.99 -5.05 12.23
C PHE A 702 -7.88 -5.87 10.95
N THR A 703 -8.31 -5.30 9.84
CA THR A 703 -8.08 -5.90 8.52
C THR A 703 -7.15 -5.01 7.73
N LEU A 704 -6.07 -5.59 7.22
CA LEU A 704 -5.18 -4.93 6.27
C LEU A 704 -5.79 -5.06 4.88
N LYS A 705 -5.96 -3.94 4.18
CA LYS A 705 -6.48 -3.91 2.81
C LYS A 705 -5.46 -3.34 1.85
#